data_AF-A0A2D5E823-F1
#
_entry.id   AF-A0A2D5E823-F1
#
_cell.length_a   1.000
_cell.length_b   1.000
_cell.length_c   1.000
_cell.angle_alpha   90.00
_cell.angle_beta   90.00
_cell.angle_gamma   90.00
#
_symmetry.space_group_name_H-M   'P 1'
#
loop_
_entity.id
_entity.type
_entity.pdbx_description
1 polymer ?
#
loop_
_entity_poly.entity_id
_entity_poly.type
_entity_poly.pdbx_seq_one_letter_code
_entity_poly.pdbx_strand_id
1 'polypeptide(L)'
;MNRRLAHWNLFVFVSCFVAGIGGNPAVGDISLPAVFGDHMVLQRDLPVPVWGKADPGEQVEVAFGGRTSSAIAGENGRWRIDLEPFEASAESRTMSVRGKNRIEIRDVLVGEVWICGGQSNMEWTVAQSSDPAAERITADRPTIRLIKAPHVTANQPQDDIAASWTVCSPETVGGFTAVGYAFARHLQDELDVPVGLLSINWGGTRIEPWISIESLAAADLSKAAMNRQTGAVKEFRRMSEGDRFEREERIRLDRERSTATYIDAQLASDPGIPGGWIRTGFDDANWKTVDLPKAWSATDPSLAGFDGTVWYRRTIDIPEDWVGRTLILQSGPIDDSDVVWFDGVRIGSSVESHGTRRSYRIPGPIVKAGPRSITIMVIDSGGEGGFGGARGAMRIGVMDRRAAEPTFLPLAGEWRWRKGVGHQGGRPNVAPAKLVEPGVQPTDYAALHNAMIRPFVPYGVRGAIWYQGESNEGEPERYRRFMPMLIEDWGRAFERDDLPFGIVQLAAYRAFKPDQPVEEAWPRLRDAQSMTAASMPGVGLVVTTDIGDARDIHPRNKREVGRRMAAWALNDHYDRPNQSSASPRIVECRQTMRPEVGGVAIQGFRLEVENAMGGLQTRDGESVDGFAVQGPSGKWHWAEAEFGDDGRSVIVWSGTVPDPVAVAYAWQNNPERANVTGSTGLPLDQYRGRCD
;
A
#
# COMPACT_ATOMS: atom_id res chain seq x y z
N MET A 1 -86.13 -12.59 46.15
CA MET A 1 -85.69 -13.97 46.50
C MET A 1 -84.68 -14.43 45.46
N ASN A 2 -83.44 -14.67 45.91
CA ASN A 2 -82.30 -15.28 45.22
C ASN A 2 -82.26 -15.30 43.68
N ARG A 3 -81.24 -14.67 43.11
CA ARG A 3 -80.51 -15.25 41.96
C ARG A 3 -79.05 -14.83 41.97
N ARG A 4 -78.21 -15.82 41.69
CA ARG A 4 -76.77 -15.93 41.92
C ARG A 4 -75.93 -15.44 40.73
N LEU A 5 -74.71 -15.00 41.07
CA LEU A 5 -73.40 -15.25 40.45
C LEU A 5 -72.95 -14.53 39.15
N ALA A 6 -71.61 -14.34 39.15
CA ALA A 6 -70.67 -13.76 38.17
C ALA A 6 -70.71 -12.22 38.13
N HIS A 7 -69.60 -11.47 38.21
CA HIS A 7 -68.53 -11.41 37.20
C HIS A 7 -67.19 -10.87 37.78
N TRP A 8 -66.09 -11.50 37.34
CA TRP A 8 -64.77 -10.98 36.94
C TRP A 8 -64.24 -9.66 37.56
N ASN A 9 -63.13 -9.77 38.30
CA ASN A 9 -62.32 -8.64 38.78
C ASN A 9 -61.50 -8.01 37.64
N LEU A 10 -61.81 -6.75 37.33
CA LEU A 10 -61.02 -5.86 36.48
C LEU A 10 -60.04 -5.07 37.37
N PHE A 11 -58.74 -5.34 37.25
CA PHE A 11 -57.71 -4.51 37.89
C PHE A 11 -57.45 -3.27 37.04
N VAL A 12 -57.66 -2.10 37.66
CA VAL A 12 -57.46 -0.77 37.12
C VAL A 12 -55.94 -0.50 36.99
N PHE A 13 -55.48 -0.31 35.75
CA PHE A 13 -54.17 0.27 35.46
C PHE A 13 -54.29 1.80 35.45
N VAL A 14 -53.49 2.46 36.29
CA VAL A 14 -53.32 3.91 36.34
C VAL A 14 -52.47 4.34 35.14
N SER A 15 -53.09 5.00 34.16
CA SER A 15 -52.38 5.69 33.07
C SER A 15 -51.87 7.04 33.56
N CYS A 16 -50.56 7.14 33.80
CA CYS A 16 -49.87 8.43 33.85
C CYS A 16 -49.62 8.91 32.42
N PHE A 17 -50.31 9.98 32.03
CA PHE A 17 -50.06 10.76 30.83
C PHE A 17 -48.71 11.48 30.99
N VAL A 18 -47.63 10.92 30.43
CA VAL A 18 -46.40 11.68 30.20
C VAL A 18 -46.52 12.29 28.81
N ALA A 19 -46.75 13.60 28.77
CA ALA A 19 -46.69 14.39 27.56
C ALA A 19 -45.33 14.17 26.89
N GLY A 20 -45.34 13.61 25.68
CA GLY A 20 -44.15 13.54 24.84
C GLY A 20 -43.65 14.96 24.59
N ILE A 21 -42.51 15.31 25.19
CA ILE A 21 -41.69 16.39 24.68
C ILE A 21 -41.19 15.87 23.33
N GLY A 22 -41.88 16.26 22.27
CA GLY A 22 -41.35 16.18 20.92
C GLY A 22 -40.04 16.95 20.94
N GLY A 23 -38.92 16.24 20.93
CA GLY A 23 -37.65 16.86 20.61
C GLY A 23 -37.82 17.49 19.23
N ASN A 24 -37.70 18.81 19.14
CA ASN A 24 -37.46 19.43 17.85
C ASN A 24 -36.29 18.66 17.21
N PRO A 25 -36.42 18.19 15.95
CA PRO A 25 -35.25 17.68 15.24
C PRO A 25 -34.18 18.78 15.33
N ALA A 26 -32.98 18.39 15.79
CA ALA A 26 -31.85 19.30 15.81
C ALA A 26 -31.69 19.87 14.39
N VAL A 27 -31.78 21.20 14.28
CA VAL A 27 -31.57 21.95 13.04
C VAL A 27 -30.11 21.73 12.64
N GLY A 28 -29.88 21.07 11.50
CA GLY A 28 -28.53 20.80 11.00
C GLY A 28 -28.10 21.90 10.04
N ASP A 29 -27.04 22.63 10.42
CA ASP A 29 -26.35 23.55 9.52
C ASP A 29 -25.83 22.82 8.26
N ILE A 30 -25.69 23.54 7.14
CA ILE A 30 -25.00 23.02 5.96
C ILE A 30 -23.61 22.53 6.38
N SER A 31 -23.25 21.35 5.87
CA SER A 31 -21.91 20.78 5.97
C SER A 31 -21.43 20.26 4.62
N LEU A 32 -20.12 20.39 4.38
CA LEU A 32 -19.44 19.92 3.18
C LEU A 32 -18.42 18.84 3.56
N PRO A 33 -18.19 17.84 2.70
CA PRO A 33 -17.03 16.96 2.83
C PRO A 33 -15.72 17.75 2.77
N ALA A 34 -14.68 17.24 3.43
CA ALA A 34 -13.40 17.92 3.61
C ALA A 34 -12.61 18.18 2.32
N VAL A 35 -12.98 17.55 1.20
CA VAL A 35 -12.43 17.89 -0.13
C VAL A 35 -12.75 19.34 -0.52
N PHE A 36 -13.85 19.90 0.01
CA PHE A 36 -14.20 21.31 -0.09
C PHE A 36 -13.61 22.08 1.09
N GLY A 37 -12.36 22.49 0.94
CA GLY A 37 -11.63 23.25 1.95
C GLY A 37 -10.75 24.33 1.33
N ASP A 38 -10.25 25.22 2.17
CA ASP A 38 -9.34 26.29 1.74
C ASP A 38 -8.18 25.71 0.93
N HIS A 39 -7.70 26.45 -0.06
CA HIS A 39 -6.65 26.03 -0.99
C HIS A 39 -7.05 24.93 -1.99
N MET A 40 -8.31 24.54 -2.13
CA MET A 40 -8.68 23.52 -3.12
C MET A 40 -8.44 23.95 -4.59
N VAL A 41 -8.38 22.97 -5.49
CA VAL A 41 -8.31 23.16 -6.94
C VAL A 41 -9.50 22.48 -7.59
N LEU A 42 -10.32 23.24 -8.32
CA LEU A 42 -11.43 22.73 -9.11
C LEU A 42 -10.96 22.28 -10.50
N GLN A 43 -11.54 21.19 -11.01
CA GLN A 43 -11.28 20.72 -12.37
C GLN A 43 -11.86 21.70 -13.41
N ARG A 44 -11.03 22.07 -14.38
CA ARG A 44 -11.42 22.86 -15.55
C ARG A 44 -12.15 22.03 -16.60
N ASP A 45 -12.88 22.71 -17.49
CA ASP A 45 -13.48 22.18 -18.73
C ASP A 45 -14.50 21.04 -18.53
N LEU A 46 -14.86 20.74 -17.28
CA LEU A 46 -15.87 19.77 -16.90
C LEU A 46 -16.85 20.42 -15.91
N PRO A 47 -18.10 19.93 -15.84
CA PRO A 47 -19.01 20.30 -14.76
C PRO A 47 -18.34 20.09 -13.41
N VAL A 48 -18.62 20.98 -12.45
CA VAL A 48 -18.04 20.92 -11.10
C VAL A 48 -19.13 20.54 -10.10
N PRO A 49 -19.18 19.27 -9.66
CA PRO A 49 -20.12 18.85 -8.63
C PRO A 49 -19.70 19.45 -7.29
N VAL A 50 -20.63 20.15 -6.65
CA VAL A 50 -20.54 20.61 -5.27
C VAL A 50 -21.67 19.97 -4.49
N TRP A 51 -21.36 19.28 -3.40
CA TRP A 51 -22.35 18.53 -2.64
C TRP A 51 -22.10 18.62 -1.14
N GLY A 52 -23.13 18.28 -0.37
CA GLY A 52 -23.05 18.29 1.07
C GLY A 52 -24.32 17.77 1.73
N LYS A 53 -24.47 18.10 3.01
CA LYS A 53 -25.69 17.88 3.78
C LYS A 53 -26.27 19.22 4.23
N ALA A 54 -27.58 19.28 4.38
CA ALA A 54 -28.36 20.38 4.95
C ALA A 54 -29.68 19.80 5.50
N ASP A 55 -30.52 20.63 6.12
CA ASP A 55 -31.84 20.17 6.55
C ASP A 55 -32.70 19.77 5.34
N PRO A 56 -33.52 18.71 5.43
CA PRO A 56 -34.46 18.34 4.37
C PRO A 56 -35.34 19.52 3.93
N GLY A 57 -35.40 19.77 2.62
CA GLY A 57 -36.14 20.88 2.03
C GLY A 57 -35.43 22.25 2.10
N GLU A 58 -34.23 22.33 2.68
CA GLU A 58 -33.44 23.56 2.71
C GLU A 58 -32.93 23.92 1.30
N GLN A 59 -33.07 25.19 0.93
CA GLN A 59 -32.46 25.73 -0.29
C GLN A 59 -30.99 26.06 0.00
N VAL A 60 -30.11 25.46 -0.79
CA VAL A 60 -28.66 25.71 -0.76
C VAL A 60 -28.26 26.43 -2.04
N GLU A 61 -27.45 27.47 -1.92
CA GLU A 61 -26.88 28.26 -3.00
C GLU A 61 -25.35 28.17 -2.98
N VAL A 62 -24.74 27.95 -4.14
CA VAL A 62 -23.28 27.97 -4.32
C VAL A 62 -22.93 29.09 -5.30
N ALA A 63 -22.02 29.98 -4.87
CA ALA A 63 -21.50 31.06 -5.68
C ALA A 63 -19.98 30.94 -5.86
N PHE A 64 -19.50 30.95 -7.10
CA PHE A 64 -18.08 30.90 -7.46
C PHE A 64 -17.84 31.48 -8.86
N GLY A 65 -16.75 32.24 -9.03
CA GLY A 65 -16.36 32.77 -10.35
C GLY A 65 -17.41 33.70 -11.00
N GLY A 66 -18.16 34.44 -10.20
CA GLY A 66 -19.25 35.32 -10.67
C GLY A 66 -20.53 34.57 -11.08
N ARG A 67 -20.59 33.25 -10.90
CA ARG A 67 -21.75 32.41 -11.14
C ARG A 67 -22.40 31.99 -9.83
N THR A 68 -23.71 31.80 -9.86
CA THR A 68 -24.51 31.34 -8.72
C THR A 68 -25.49 30.28 -9.19
N SER A 69 -25.60 29.19 -8.43
CA SER A 69 -26.54 28.09 -8.68
C SER A 69 -27.16 27.63 -7.36
N SER A 70 -28.34 27.02 -7.41
CA SER A 70 -29.05 26.56 -6.20
C SER A 70 -29.65 25.17 -6.37
N ALA A 71 -29.79 24.46 -5.26
CA ALA A 71 -30.49 23.19 -5.16
C ALA A 71 -31.30 23.14 -3.86
N ILE A 72 -32.19 22.16 -3.76
CA ILE A 72 -32.94 21.86 -2.53
C ILE A 72 -32.41 20.55 -1.97
N ALA A 73 -32.11 20.52 -0.67
CA ALA A 73 -31.73 19.29 0.01
C ALA A 73 -32.90 18.30 0.04
N GLY A 74 -32.62 17.07 -0.36
CA GLY A 74 -33.61 16.00 -0.39
C GLY A 74 -34.02 15.54 1.02
N GLU A 75 -34.94 14.58 1.08
CA GLU A 75 -35.44 14.03 2.36
C GLU A 75 -34.35 13.39 3.24
N ASN A 76 -33.27 12.92 2.61
CA ASN A 76 -32.09 12.36 3.29
C ASN A 76 -31.06 13.43 3.71
N GLY A 77 -31.40 14.72 3.55
CA GLY A 77 -30.56 15.88 3.84
C GLY A 77 -29.44 16.12 2.83
N ARG A 78 -29.30 15.30 1.77
CA ARG A 78 -28.24 15.48 0.76
C ARG A 78 -28.68 16.47 -0.30
N TRP A 79 -27.73 17.26 -0.78
CA TRP A 79 -27.90 18.16 -1.92
C TRP A 79 -26.67 18.08 -2.82
N ARG A 80 -26.86 18.44 -4.09
CA ARG A 80 -25.80 18.56 -5.09
C ARG A 80 -26.16 19.69 -6.06
N ILE A 81 -25.15 20.44 -6.46
CA ILE A 81 -25.19 21.47 -7.50
C ILE A 81 -24.02 21.19 -8.45
N ASP A 82 -24.31 21.08 -9.74
CA ASP A 82 -23.26 21.02 -10.76
C ASP A 82 -23.06 22.42 -11.32
N LEU A 83 -21.93 23.04 -11.00
CA LEU A 83 -21.57 24.33 -11.59
C LEU A 83 -21.11 24.12 -13.04
N GLU A 84 -21.43 25.08 -13.91
CA GLU A 84 -20.95 25.08 -15.29
C GLU A 84 -19.42 25.05 -15.37
N PRO A 85 -18.84 24.42 -16.41
CA PRO A 85 -17.39 24.34 -16.59
C PRO A 85 -16.68 25.70 -16.53
N PHE A 86 -15.49 25.72 -15.93
CA PHE A 86 -14.64 26.90 -15.82
C PHE A 86 -13.36 26.71 -16.64
N GLU A 87 -12.90 27.80 -17.25
CA GLU A 87 -11.55 27.90 -17.79
C GLU A 87 -10.51 27.86 -16.66
N ALA A 88 -9.29 27.38 -16.98
CA ALA A 88 -8.18 27.39 -16.03
C ALA A 88 -7.90 28.81 -15.50
N SER A 89 -7.61 28.91 -14.20
CA SER A 89 -7.23 30.18 -13.58
C SER A 89 -6.39 29.98 -12.33
N ALA A 90 -5.20 30.58 -12.32
CA ALA A 90 -4.34 30.71 -11.14
C ALA A 90 -4.76 31.88 -10.21
N GLU A 91 -5.81 32.63 -10.56
CA GLU A 91 -6.35 33.68 -9.71
C GLU A 91 -7.18 33.06 -8.57
N SER A 92 -6.71 33.24 -7.34
CA SER A 92 -7.43 32.82 -6.13
C SER A 92 -8.80 33.48 -6.02
N ARG A 93 -9.84 32.67 -5.83
CA ARG A 93 -11.23 33.12 -5.62
C ARG A 93 -11.83 32.47 -4.37
N THR A 94 -12.89 33.07 -3.83
CA THR A 94 -13.67 32.50 -2.72
C THR A 94 -14.93 31.85 -3.26
N MET A 95 -15.16 30.58 -2.91
CA MET A 95 -16.46 29.92 -3.09
C MET A 95 -17.31 30.17 -1.84
N SER A 96 -18.57 30.56 -2.03
CA SER A 96 -19.53 30.76 -0.94
C SER A 96 -20.66 29.75 -1.08
N VAL A 97 -20.91 28.96 -0.04
CA VAL A 97 -22.08 28.07 0.08
C VAL A 97 -23.02 28.67 1.12
N ARG A 98 -24.29 28.90 0.77
CA ARG A 98 -25.28 29.59 1.58
C ARG A 98 -26.57 28.78 1.70
N GLY A 99 -27.12 28.75 2.90
CA GLY A 99 -28.48 28.30 3.22
C GLY A 99 -28.88 28.97 4.52
N LYS A 100 -29.18 28.19 5.56
CA LYS A 100 -29.40 28.72 6.92
C LYS A 100 -28.12 29.27 7.54
N ASN A 101 -26.98 28.65 7.24
CA ASN A 101 -25.63 29.13 7.55
C ASN A 101 -24.86 29.46 6.26
N ARG A 102 -23.64 29.96 6.42
CA ARG A 102 -22.75 30.30 5.30
C ARG A 102 -21.37 29.70 5.54
N ILE A 103 -20.87 28.99 4.53
CA ILE A 103 -19.49 28.49 4.47
C ILE A 103 -18.75 29.28 3.38
N GLU A 104 -17.56 29.76 3.71
CA GLU A 104 -16.63 30.36 2.75
C GLU A 104 -15.41 29.46 2.61
N ILE A 105 -15.10 29.08 1.37
CA ILE A 105 -13.89 28.34 1.00
C ILE A 105 -12.99 29.31 0.26
N ARG A 106 -11.81 29.57 0.81
CA ARG A 106 -10.87 30.59 0.36
C ARG A 106 -9.76 29.99 -0.48
N ASP A 107 -9.14 30.85 -1.29
CA ASP A 107 -8.02 30.47 -2.14
C ASP A 107 -8.35 29.27 -3.03
N VAL A 108 -9.46 29.32 -3.75
CA VAL A 108 -9.86 28.28 -4.71
C VAL A 108 -9.27 28.61 -6.08
N LEU A 109 -8.57 27.66 -6.69
CA LEU A 109 -8.06 27.72 -8.06
C LEU A 109 -8.90 26.86 -9.01
N VAL A 110 -8.73 27.06 -10.31
CA VAL A 110 -9.30 26.20 -11.36
C VAL A 110 -8.17 25.69 -12.25
N GLY A 111 -8.07 24.38 -12.44
CA GLY A 111 -7.00 23.75 -13.19
C GLY A 111 -7.21 22.26 -13.39
N GLU A 112 -6.13 21.48 -13.39
CA GLU A 112 -6.20 20.02 -13.51
C GLU A 112 -6.32 19.36 -12.16
N VAL A 113 -7.14 18.33 -12.03
CA VAL A 113 -7.26 17.52 -10.81
C VAL A 113 -7.08 16.05 -11.15
N TRP A 114 -6.12 15.41 -10.49
CA TRP A 114 -5.77 14.01 -10.73
C TRP A 114 -5.74 13.18 -9.45
N ILE A 115 -6.22 11.94 -9.54
CA ILE A 115 -6.13 10.97 -8.44
C ILE A 115 -4.77 10.28 -8.47
N CYS A 116 -4.05 10.28 -7.35
CA CYS A 116 -2.80 9.54 -7.16
C CYS A 116 -3.06 8.29 -6.32
N GLY A 117 -3.43 7.20 -7.00
CA GLY A 117 -3.91 5.94 -6.43
C GLY A 117 -2.86 4.84 -6.32
N GLY A 118 -3.04 3.92 -5.38
CA GLY A 118 -2.28 2.67 -5.30
C GLY A 118 -1.66 2.43 -3.94
N GLN A 119 -0.52 1.74 -3.92
CA GLN A 119 0.15 1.31 -2.69
C GLN A 119 1.45 2.09 -2.41
N SER A 120 2.40 1.45 -1.74
CA SER A 120 3.61 2.04 -1.16
C SER A 120 4.48 2.79 -2.17
N ASN A 121 4.50 2.36 -3.44
CA ASN A 121 5.23 3.07 -4.50
C ASN A 121 4.55 4.39 -4.93
N MET A 122 3.22 4.49 -4.87
CA MET A 122 2.50 5.77 -5.02
C MET A 122 2.57 6.62 -3.74
N GLU A 123 2.49 5.99 -2.57
CA GLU A 123 2.58 6.66 -1.27
C GLU A 123 3.98 7.25 -1.01
N TRP A 124 5.01 6.68 -1.64
CA TRP A 124 6.40 7.08 -1.49
C TRP A 124 6.57 8.59 -1.64
N THR A 125 7.17 9.21 -0.63
CA THR A 125 7.21 10.68 -0.56
C THR A 125 8.44 11.25 -1.24
N VAL A 126 8.39 12.54 -1.57
CA VAL A 126 9.55 13.28 -2.10
C VAL A 126 10.74 13.16 -1.14
N ALA A 127 10.51 13.25 0.18
CA ALA A 127 11.57 13.14 1.19
C ALA A 127 12.30 11.78 1.19
N GLN A 128 11.67 10.72 0.70
CA GLN A 128 12.23 9.36 0.63
C GLN A 128 12.89 9.05 -0.73
N SER A 129 12.79 9.95 -1.71
CA SER A 129 13.25 9.72 -3.09
C SER A 129 14.77 9.95 -3.25
N SER A 130 15.32 9.74 -4.46
CA SER A 130 16.78 9.81 -4.68
C SER A 130 17.42 11.18 -4.41
N ASP A 131 16.71 12.28 -4.66
CA ASP A 131 17.24 13.65 -4.48
C ASP A 131 16.19 14.62 -3.91
N PRO A 132 15.81 14.46 -2.63
CA PRO A 132 14.82 15.31 -1.98
C PRO A 132 15.29 16.76 -1.85
N ALA A 133 16.61 16.99 -1.82
CA ALA A 133 17.18 18.33 -1.70
C ALA A 133 16.98 19.13 -2.98
N ALA A 134 17.23 18.54 -4.15
CA ALA A 134 16.99 19.19 -5.44
C ALA A 134 15.51 19.49 -5.65
N GLU A 135 14.61 18.53 -5.36
CA GLU A 135 13.16 18.75 -5.51
C GLU A 135 12.68 19.91 -4.63
N ARG A 136 13.21 20.03 -3.40
CA ARG A 136 12.87 21.11 -2.47
C ARG A 136 13.26 22.50 -2.97
N ILE A 137 14.38 22.65 -3.68
CA ILE A 137 14.86 23.94 -4.19
C ILE A 137 13.89 24.51 -5.24
N THR A 138 13.21 23.65 -6.00
CA THR A 138 12.30 24.05 -7.08
C THR A 138 10.82 23.95 -6.72
N ALA A 139 10.51 23.74 -5.43
CA ALA A 139 9.16 23.44 -4.95
C ALA A 139 8.32 24.67 -4.57
N ASP A 140 8.81 25.89 -4.78
CA ASP A 140 7.98 27.09 -4.64
C ASP A 140 6.99 27.19 -5.82
N ARG A 141 5.92 26.38 -5.73
CA ARG A 141 4.92 26.17 -6.77
C ARG A 141 3.53 26.19 -6.14
N PRO A 142 3.05 27.33 -5.63
CA PRO A 142 1.83 27.40 -4.81
C PRO A 142 0.53 27.03 -5.55
N THR A 143 0.57 26.95 -6.88
CA THR A 143 -0.52 26.50 -7.75
C THR A 143 -0.52 24.98 -7.97
N ILE A 144 0.48 24.25 -7.46
CA ILE A 144 0.41 22.79 -7.24
C ILE A 144 -0.08 22.56 -5.81
N ARG A 145 -1.13 21.77 -5.65
CA ARG A 145 -1.77 21.52 -4.36
C ARG A 145 -2.15 20.06 -4.19
N LEU A 146 -2.08 19.56 -2.98
CA LEU A 146 -2.33 18.16 -2.68
C LEU A 146 -3.24 18.02 -1.46
N ILE A 147 -4.25 17.17 -1.57
CA ILE A 147 -5.03 16.68 -0.43
C ILE A 147 -4.71 15.21 -0.21
N LYS A 148 -4.27 14.86 1.00
CA LYS A 148 -3.90 13.48 1.35
C LYS A 148 -5.02 12.83 2.15
N ALA A 149 -5.52 11.69 1.67
CA ALA A 149 -6.44 10.85 2.42
C ALA A 149 -5.70 10.17 3.59
N PRO A 150 -6.19 10.26 4.85
CA PRO A 150 -5.67 9.43 5.92
C PRO A 150 -5.96 7.95 5.67
N HIS A 151 -5.17 7.09 6.30
CA HIS A 151 -5.36 5.64 6.25
C HIS A 151 -6.53 5.22 7.14
N VAL A 152 -7.70 5.07 6.53
CA VAL A 152 -8.94 4.65 7.18
C VAL A 152 -9.62 3.55 6.38
N THR A 153 -10.40 2.71 7.06
CA THR A 153 -11.14 1.59 6.47
C THR A 153 -12.58 1.62 6.92
N ALA A 154 -13.48 1.12 6.07
CA ALA A 154 -14.89 1.00 6.43
C ALA A 154 -15.57 -0.10 5.63
N ASN A 155 -16.42 -0.88 6.30
CA ASN A 155 -17.24 -1.88 5.62
C ASN A 155 -18.51 -1.29 4.97
N GLN A 156 -18.70 0.02 5.08
CA GLN A 156 -19.77 0.78 4.45
C GLN A 156 -19.24 2.09 3.86
N PRO A 157 -19.81 2.57 2.74
CA PRO A 157 -19.41 3.85 2.14
C PRO A 157 -19.48 5.01 3.13
N GLN A 158 -18.41 5.79 3.23
CA GLN A 158 -18.31 7.00 4.04
C GLN A 158 -18.55 8.24 3.19
N ASP A 159 -19.18 9.26 3.77
CA ASP A 159 -19.49 10.52 3.09
C ASP A 159 -18.37 11.54 3.14
N ASP A 160 -17.45 11.37 4.09
CA ASP A 160 -16.41 12.34 4.41
C ASP A 160 -15.17 11.65 4.98
N ILE A 161 -14.04 12.36 4.96
CA ILE A 161 -12.75 11.91 5.44
C ILE A 161 -11.98 13.10 6.02
N ALA A 162 -11.27 12.91 7.13
CA ALA A 162 -10.50 13.98 7.77
C ALA A 162 -9.22 14.31 6.96
N ALA A 163 -9.35 15.12 5.92
CA ALA A 163 -8.28 15.54 5.02
C ALA A 163 -8.29 17.07 4.82
N SER A 164 -7.17 17.64 4.35
CA SER A 164 -7.07 19.06 4.03
C SER A 164 -6.07 19.29 2.89
N TRP A 165 -6.29 20.37 2.13
CA TRP A 165 -5.39 20.76 1.04
C TRP A 165 -4.11 21.40 1.57
N THR A 166 -3.00 21.01 0.96
CA THR A 166 -1.66 21.51 1.24
C THR A 166 -1.11 22.19 0.01
N VAL A 167 -0.69 23.45 0.17
CA VAL A 167 0.01 24.22 -0.86
C VAL A 167 1.44 23.71 -1.01
N CYS A 168 1.92 23.52 -2.24
CA CYS A 168 3.30 23.11 -2.49
C CYS A 168 4.26 24.27 -2.20
N SER A 169 5.22 24.02 -1.30
CA SER A 169 6.33 24.90 -0.96
C SER A 169 7.57 24.06 -0.63
N PRO A 170 8.77 24.67 -0.51
CA PRO A 170 9.96 23.98 -0.01
C PRO A 170 9.75 23.28 1.34
N GLU A 171 8.87 23.79 2.20
CA GLU A 171 8.58 23.22 3.53
C GLU A 171 7.63 22.03 3.47
N THR A 172 6.69 22.02 2.52
CA THR A 172 5.61 21.01 2.47
C THR A 172 5.88 19.88 1.48
N VAL A 173 6.65 20.13 0.42
CA VAL A 173 6.86 19.18 -0.70
C VAL A 173 7.40 17.83 -0.24
N GLY A 174 8.17 17.79 0.85
CA GLY A 174 8.70 16.55 1.42
C GLY A 174 7.63 15.51 1.75
N GLY A 175 6.40 15.94 2.08
CA GLY A 175 5.27 15.06 2.39
C GLY A 175 4.39 14.68 1.19
N PHE A 176 4.64 15.22 0.00
CA PHE A 176 3.87 14.91 -1.21
C PHE A 176 4.25 13.53 -1.73
N THR A 177 3.30 12.83 -2.39
CA THR A 177 3.65 11.67 -3.23
C THR A 177 4.69 12.10 -4.26
N ALA A 178 5.81 11.38 -4.35
CA ALA A 178 6.91 11.74 -5.24
C ALA A 178 6.52 11.57 -6.72
N VAL A 179 5.78 10.50 -7.04
CA VAL A 179 5.28 10.26 -8.40
C VAL A 179 4.25 11.32 -8.76
N GLY A 180 3.27 11.59 -7.88
CA GLY A 180 2.24 12.60 -8.13
C GLY A 180 2.80 14.02 -8.22
N TYR A 181 3.76 14.39 -7.36
CA TYR A 181 4.42 15.70 -7.43
C TYR A 181 5.21 15.87 -8.73
N ALA A 182 6.03 14.89 -9.11
CA ALA A 182 6.76 14.94 -10.37
C ALA A 182 5.80 15.00 -11.58
N PHE A 183 4.70 14.25 -11.55
CA PHE A 183 3.63 14.32 -12.54
C PHE A 183 3.03 15.73 -12.65
N ALA A 184 2.59 16.30 -11.52
CA ALA A 184 2.00 17.64 -11.47
C ALA A 184 2.97 18.72 -11.93
N ARG A 185 4.25 18.62 -11.55
CA ARG A 185 5.30 19.57 -11.96
C ARG A 185 5.45 19.61 -13.48
N HIS A 186 5.55 18.46 -14.13
CA HIS A 186 5.67 18.39 -15.59
C HIS A 186 4.38 18.81 -16.30
N LEU A 187 3.20 18.45 -15.80
CA LEU A 187 1.94 18.96 -16.35
C LEU A 187 1.86 20.48 -16.27
N GLN A 188 2.20 21.05 -15.12
CA GLN A 188 2.20 22.50 -14.93
C GLN A 188 3.22 23.20 -15.84
N ASP A 189 4.42 22.64 -15.99
CA ASP A 189 5.47 23.22 -16.84
C ASP A 189 5.04 23.30 -18.33
N GLU A 190 4.21 22.37 -18.78
CA GLU A 190 3.76 22.26 -20.19
C GLU A 190 2.40 22.93 -20.45
N LEU A 191 1.50 22.94 -19.46
CA LEU A 191 0.14 23.49 -19.60
C LEU A 191 -0.02 24.90 -19.03
N ASP A 192 0.87 25.33 -18.14
CA ASP A 192 0.81 26.60 -17.41
C ASP A 192 -0.53 26.81 -16.67
N VAL A 193 -0.98 25.77 -15.95
CA VAL A 193 -2.22 25.79 -15.17
C VAL A 193 -2.01 25.28 -13.73
N PRO A 194 -2.90 25.63 -12.78
CA PRO A 194 -2.92 24.99 -11.47
C PRO A 194 -3.13 23.47 -11.57
N VAL A 195 -2.55 22.73 -10.63
CA VAL A 195 -2.69 21.26 -10.56
C VAL A 195 -3.01 20.83 -9.13
N GLY A 196 -4.18 20.20 -8.95
CA GLY A 196 -4.62 19.53 -7.74
C GLY A 196 -4.36 18.03 -7.78
N LEU A 197 -3.86 17.48 -6.67
CA LEU A 197 -3.61 16.06 -6.50
C LEU A 197 -4.48 15.49 -5.37
N LEU A 198 -5.32 14.52 -5.68
CA LEU A 198 -6.01 13.71 -4.68
C LEU A 198 -5.11 12.51 -4.34
N SER A 199 -4.31 12.63 -3.29
CA SER A 199 -3.38 11.57 -2.85
C SER A 199 -4.12 10.52 -2.03
N ILE A 200 -4.65 9.51 -2.74
CA ILE A 200 -5.45 8.42 -2.19
C ILE A 200 -4.69 7.10 -2.35
N ASN A 201 -3.75 6.84 -1.45
CA ASN A 201 -2.84 5.70 -1.53
C ASN A 201 -2.58 5.10 -0.13
N TRP A 202 -2.25 3.81 -0.07
CA TRP A 202 -1.87 3.12 1.17
C TRP A 202 -1.00 1.89 0.88
N GLY A 203 0.23 1.90 1.39
CA GLY A 203 1.20 0.81 1.35
C GLY A 203 0.70 -0.56 1.81
N GLY A 204 1.15 -1.61 1.11
CA GLY A 204 0.84 -3.01 1.41
C GLY A 204 -0.55 -3.46 0.97
N THR A 205 -1.40 -2.56 0.48
CA THR A 205 -2.76 -2.89 0.06
C THR A 205 -2.80 -3.60 -1.29
N ARG A 206 -3.77 -4.50 -1.42
CA ARG A 206 -4.08 -5.18 -2.69
C ARG A 206 -5.08 -4.36 -3.50
N ILE A 207 -5.39 -4.77 -4.73
CA ILE A 207 -6.37 -4.07 -5.58
C ILE A 207 -7.84 -4.22 -5.12
N GLU A 208 -8.23 -5.36 -4.55
CA GLU A 208 -9.64 -5.66 -4.23
C GLU A 208 -10.30 -4.69 -3.22
N PRO A 209 -9.61 -4.23 -2.16
CA PRO A 209 -10.13 -3.22 -1.25
C PRO A 209 -10.47 -1.87 -1.90
N TRP A 210 -9.89 -1.55 -3.06
CA TRP A 210 -10.10 -0.27 -3.79
C TRP A 210 -11.27 -0.28 -4.78
N ILE A 211 -11.93 -1.42 -4.95
CA ILE A 211 -13.09 -1.58 -5.84
C ILE A 211 -14.37 -1.55 -5.00
N SER A 212 -15.43 -0.92 -5.51
CA SER A 212 -16.70 -0.82 -4.79
C SER A 212 -17.35 -2.18 -4.48
N ILE A 213 -18.20 -2.20 -3.45
CA ILE A 213 -19.04 -3.37 -3.11
C ILE A 213 -19.89 -3.79 -4.31
N GLU A 214 -20.41 -2.83 -5.07
CA GLU A 214 -21.30 -3.09 -6.21
C GLU A 214 -20.59 -3.89 -7.30
N SER A 215 -19.45 -3.40 -7.76
CA SER A 215 -18.64 -4.06 -8.79
C SER A 215 -18.15 -5.44 -8.33
N LEU A 216 -17.68 -5.54 -7.08
CA LEU A 216 -17.20 -6.82 -6.52
C LEU A 216 -18.32 -7.85 -6.31
N ALA A 217 -19.53 -7.42 -5.96
CA ALA A 217 -20.67 -8.32 -5.78
C ALA A 217 -21.25 -8.80 -7.12
N ALA A 218 -21.15 -7.98 -8.16
CA ALA A 218 -21.58 -8.32 -9.52
C ALA A 218 -20.64 -9.32 -10.22
N ALA A 219 -19.35 -9.32 -9.87
CA ALA A 219 -18.36 -10.16 -10.53
C ALA A 219 -18.25 -11.58 -9.94
N ASP A 220 -18.36 -12.61 -10.80
CA ASP A 220 -18.26 -14.02 -10.40
C ASP A 220 -16.98 -14.35 -9.62
N LEU A 221 -15.87 -13.69 -9.95
CA LEU A 221 -14.56 -13.96 -9.35
C LEU A 221 -14.44 -13.51 -7.88
N SER A 222 -15.32 -12.62 -7.42
CA SER A 222 -15.35 -12.07 -6.05
C SER A 222 -16.66 -12.32 -5.32
N LYS A 223 -17.73 -12.71 -6.03
CA LYS A 223 -19.08 -12.94 -5.48
C LYS A 223 -19.10 -13.85 -4.26
N ALA A 224 -18.37 -14.97 -4.29
CA ALA A 224 -18.31 -15.88 -3.16
C ALA A 224 -17.63 -15.24 -1.93
N ALA A 225 -16.55 -14.49 -2.14
CA ALA A 225 -15.86 -13.77 -1.05
C ALA A 225 -16.76 -12.66 -0.49
N MET A 226 -17.42 -11.89 -1.34
CA MET A 226 -18.37 -10.84 -0.95
C MET A 226 -19.55 -11.39 -0.15
N ASN A 227 -20.10 -12.54 -0.56
CA ASN A 227 -21.17 -13.21 0.18
C ASN A 227 -20.72 -13.66 1.57
N ARG A 228 -19.50 -14.22 1.69
CA ARG A 228 -18.92 -14.59 2.99
C ARG A 228 -18.71 -13.37 3.88
N GLN A 229 -18.10 -12.31 3.35
CA GLN A 229 -17.88 -11.07 4.10
C GLN A 229 -19.21 -10.46 4.57
N THR A 230 -20.19 -10.35 3.68
CA THR A 230 -21.53 -9.84 4.01
C THR A 230 -22.23 -10.70 5.06
N GLY A 231 -22.11 -12.02 4.96
CA GLY A 231 -22.62 -12.96 5.97
C GLY A 231 -21.95 -12.73 7.34
N ALA A 232 -20.63 -12.60 7.36
CA ALA A 232 -19.85 -12.38 8.58
C ALA A 232 -20.18 -11.03 9.24
N VAL A 233 -20.36 -9.95 8.46
CA VAL A 233 -20.82 -8.65 8.98
C VAL A 233 -22.20 -8.77 9.62
N LYS A 234 -23.14 -9.45 8.95
CA LYS A 234 -24.50 -9.68 9.46
C LYS A 234 -24.50 -10.53 10.74
N GLU A 235 -23.63 -11.53 10.82
CA GLU A 235 -23.44 -12.33 12.03
C GLU A 235 -22.89 -11.48 13.16
N PHE A 236 -21.78 -10.77 12.92
CA PHE A 236 -21.13 -9.90 13.91
C PHE A 236 -22.08 -8.85 14.49
N ARG A 237 -22.89 -8.20 13.64
CA ARG A 237 -23.86 -7.17 14.09
C ARG A 237 -25.05 -7.74 14.87
N ARG A 238 -25.34 -9.03 14.75
CA ARG A 238 -26.39 -9.72 15.53
C ARG A 238 -25.88 -10.24 16.86
N MET A 239 -24.57 -10.35 17.06
CA MET A 239 -23.98 -10.81 18.31
C MET A 239 -24.31 -9.86 19.45
N SER A 240 -24.67 -10.43 20.60
CA SER A 240 -24.74 -9.67 21.84
C SER A 240 -23.33 -9.23 22.28
N GLU A 241 -23.26 -8.32 23.24
CA GLU A 241 -21.99 -7.97 23.88
C GLU A 241 -21.34 -9.19 24.56
N GLY A 242 -22.16 -10.08 25.17
CA GLY A 242 -21.70 -11.32 25.77
C GLY A 242 -21.09 -12.29 24.75
N ASP A 243 -21.74 -12.51 23.60
CA ASP A 243 -21.20 -13.38 22.55
C ASP A 243 -19.86 -12.87 22.00
N ARG A 244 -19.75 -11.54 21.86
CA ARG A 244 -18.50 -10.89 21.43
C ARG A 244 -17.40 -11.09 22.46
N PHE A 245 -17.69 -10.88 23.74
CA PHE A 245 -16.75 -11.13 24.83
C PHE A 245 -16.27 -12.59 24.86
N GLU A 246 -17.19 -13.57 24.78
CA GLU A 246 -16.81 -14.98 24.75
C GLU A 246 -15.95 -15.36 23.55
N ARG A 247 -16.23 -14.77 22.38
CA ARG A 247 -15.42 -14.98 21.17
C ARG A 247 -14.05 -14.32 21.29
N GLU A 248 -13.95 -13.12 21.84
CA GLU A 248 -12.68 -12.46 22.15
C GLU A 248 -11.84 -13.26 23.13
N GLU A 249 -12.47 -13.81 24.18
CA GLU A 249 -11.78 -14.62 25.18
C GLU A 249 -11.26 -15.93 24.57
N ARG A 250 -12.03 -16.55 23.68
CA ARG A 250 -11.57 -17.72 22.91
C ARG A 250 -10.39 -17.38 22.01
N ILE A 251 -10.45 -16.25 21.30
CA ILE A 251 -9.34 -15.75 20.46
C ILE A 251 -8.09 -15.51 21.31
N ARG A 252 -8.24 -14.90 22.49
CA ARG A 252 -7.16 -14.67 23.45
C ARG A 252 -6.52 -15.99 23.89
N LEU A 253 -7.32 -16.97 24.31
CA LEU A 253 -6.85 -18.27 24.76
C LEU A 253 -6.19 -19.08 23.63
N ASP A 254 -6.75 -19.04 22.42
CA ASP A 254 -6.17 -19.69 21.24
C ASP A 254 -4.83 -19.03 20.85
N ARG A 255 -4.73 -17.71 20.97
CA ARG A 255 -3.48 -16.98 20.77
C ARG A 255 -2.42 -17.36 21.82
N GLU A 256 -2.79 -17.43 23.08
CA GLU A 256 -1.90 -17.86 24.17
C GLU A 256 -1.39 -19.28 23.95
N ARG A 257 -2.30 -20.20 23.58
CA ARG A 257 -1.96 -21.59 23.26
C ARG A 257 -1.03 -21.69 22.05
N SER A 258 -1.35 -21.01 20.95
CA SER A 258 -0.52 -21.02 19.74
C SER A 258 0.86 -20.40 19.99
N THR A 259 0.91 -19.31 20.77
CA THR A 259 2.16 -18.68 21.20
C THR A 259 3.02 -19.63 22.03
N ALA A 260 2.43 -20.29 23.03
CA ALA A 260 3.14 -21.26 23.86
C ALA A 260 3.69 -22.42 23.03
N THR A 261 2.84 -23.05 22.20
CA THR A 261 3.24 -24.16 21.32
C THR A 261 4.39 -23.76 20.39
N TYR A 262 4.32 -22.58 19.77
CA TYR A 262 5.37 -22.08 18.88
C TYR A 262 6.70 -21.90 19.62
N ILE A 263 6.68 -21.20 20.76
CA ILE A 263 7.89 -20.93 21.54
C ILE A 263 8.49 -22.22 22.10
N ASP A 264 7.66 -23.13 22.61
CA ASP A 264 8.13 -24.40 23.16
C ASP A 264 8.78 -25.27 22.08
N ALA A 265 8.28 -25.24 20.83
CA ALA A 265 8.90 -25.92 19.70
C ALA A 265 10.30 -25.36 19.38
N GLN A 266 10.48 -24.03 19.38
CA GLN A 266 11.81 -23.42 19.19
C GLN A 266 12.75 -23.85 20.32
N LEU A 267 12.31 -23.68 21.58
CA LEU A 267 13.10 -23.97 22.77
C LEU A 267 13.52 -25.44 22.87
N ALA A 268 12.66 -26.38 22.49
CA ALA A 268 12.95 -27.81 22.57
C ALA A 268 14.13 -28.25 21.69
N SER A 269 14.33 -27.56 20.56
CA SER A 269 15.41 -27.83 19.61
C SER A 269 16.70 -27.05 19.90
N ASP A 270 16.61 -26.01 20.73
CA ASP A 270 17.68 -25.02 20.88
C ASP A 270 18.74 -25.47 21.90
N PRO A 271 20.05 -25.40 21.56
CA PRO A 271 21.14 -25.82 22.44
C PRO A 271 21.27 -24.99 23.71
N GLY A 272 20.66 -23.80 23.77
CA GLY A 272 20.72 -22.91 24.93
C GLY A 272 19.98 -23.44 26.14
N ILE A 273 18.94 -24.26 25.94
CA ILE A 273 18.23 -24.92 27.03
C ILE A 273 19.08 -26.01 27.70
N PRO A 274 19.52 -27.09 27.01
CA PRO A 274 20.40 -28.09 27.61
C PRO A 274 21.76 -27.50 28.02
N GLY A 275 22.24 -26.48 27.29
CA GLY A 275 23.46 -25.75 27.61
C GLY A 275 23.36 -24.84 28.84
N GLY A 276 22.16 -24.64 29.41
CA GLY A 276 21.95 -23.88 30.62
C GLY A 276 22.17 -22.37 30.46
N TRP A 277 22.03 -21.82 29.26
CA TRP A 277 22.31 -20.40 28.96
C TRP A 277 21.37 -19.43 29.64
N ILE A 278 20.26 -19.91 30.21
CA ILE A 278 19.33 -19.11 31.02
C ILE A 278 19.71 -19.07 32.51
N ARG A 279 20.58 -19.97 32.98
CA ARG A 279 20.83 -20.13 34.43
C ARG A 279 21.46 -18.89 35.03
N THR A 280 21.08 -18.58 36.27
CA THR A 280 21.79 -17.64 37.12
C THR A 280 23.25 -18.04 37.24
N GLY A 281 24.17 -17.10 37.04
CA GLY A 281 25.61 -17.33 37.14
C GLY A 281 26.23 -18.13 35.98
N PHE A 282 25.53 -18.34 34.87
CA PHE A 282 26.13 -18.91 33.66
C PHE A 282 27.28 -18.04 33.15
N ASP A 283 28.44 -18.66 32.90
CA ASP A 283 29.63 -18.02 32.35
C ASP A 283 29.51 -17.85 30.83
N ASP A 284 29.30 -16.61 30.38
CA ASP A 284 29.21 -16.21 28.99
C ASP A 284 30.47 -15.48 28.48
N ALA A 285 31.60 -15.60 29.18
CA ALA A 285 32.85 -14.92 28.79
C ALA A 285 33.33 -15.29 27.38
N ASN A 286 33.01 -16.51 26.90
CA ASN A 286 33.34 -16.99 25.56
C ASN A 286 32.30 -16.59 24.48
N TRP A 287 31.24 -15.85 24.83
CA TRP A 287 30.29 -15.33 23.86
C TRP A 287 30.84 -14.08 23.17
N LYS A 288 30.44 -13.89 21.91
CA LYS A 288 30.77 -12.69 21.14
C LYS A 288 30.08 -11.47 21.76
N THR A 289 30.60 -10.28 21.52
CA THR A 289 29.98 -9.02 21.95
C THR A 289 29.26 -8.34 20.80
N VAL A 290 28.26 -7.53 21.13
CA VAL A 290 27.54 -6.65 20.19
C VAL A 290 27.05 -5.41 20.92
N ASP A 291 27.11 -4.26 20.27
CA ASP A 291 26.47 -3.02 20.74
C ASP A 291 25.02 -2.94 20.21
N LEU A 292 24.04 -3.10 21.10
CA LEU A 292 22.61 -3.08 20.78
C LEU A 292 21.98 -1.69 20.96
N PRO A 293 20.88 -1.37 20.23
CA PRO A 293 20.14 -2.22 19.27
C PRO A 293 20.85 -2.31 17.91
N LYS A 294 20.78 -3.49 17.29
CA LYS A 294 21.35 -3.75 15.97
C LYS A 294 20.66 -4.93 15.29
N ALA A 295 20.47 -4.81 13.98
CA ALA A 295 20.02 -5.89 13.11
C ALA A 295 21.09 -7.00 12.99
N TRP A 296 20.71 -8.21 12.60
CA TRP A 296 21.64 -9.33 12.57
C TRP A 296 22.72 -9.22 11.48
N SER A 297 22.40 -8.75 10.27
CA SER A 297 23.41 -8.58 9.21
C SER A 297 24.51 -7.60 9.61
N ALA A 298 24.16 -6.58 10.40
CA ALA A 298 25.09 -5.60 10.95
C ALA A 298 25.82 -6.11 12.22
N THR A 299 25.35 -7.20 12.83
CA THR A 299 25.96 -7.83 14.00
C THR A 299 27.07 -8.80 13.59
N ASP A 300 26.81 -9.70 12.65
CA ASP A 300 27.78 -10.66 12.14
C ASP A 300 27.34 -11.17 10.77
N PRO A 301 28.22 -11.22 9.75
CA PRO A 301 27.87 -11.70 8.41
C PRO A 301 27.27 -13.11 8.39
N SER A 302 27.61 -13.97 9.36
CA SER A 302 27.03 -15.32 9.47
C SER A 302 25.56 -15.36 9.90
N LEU A 303 24.99 -14.21 10.23
CA LEU A 303 23.56 -14.06 10.54
C LEU A 303 22.79 -13.37 9.41
N ALA A 304 23.45 -12.92 8.33
CA ALA A 304 22.76 -12.33 7.19
C ALA A 304 21.87 -13.40 6.51
N GLY A 305 20.55 -13.16 6.45
CA GLY A 305 19.58 -14.10 5.90
C GLY A 305 19.46 -15.42 6.69
N PHE A 306 19.85 -15.42 7.97
CA PHE A 306 19.69 -16.58 8.84
C PHE A 306 18.33 -16.54 9.53
N ASP A 307 17.51 -17.55 9.31
CA ASP A 307 16.25 -17.74 10.02
C ASP A 307 16.45 -18.74 11.17
N GLY A 308 16.21 -18.32 12.40
CA GLY A 308 16.43 -19.15 13.58
C GLY A 308 16.55 -18.37 14.88
N THR A 309 17.36 -18.85 15.80
CA THR A 309 17.49 -18.28 17.14
C THR A 309 18.85 -17.64 17.39
N VAL A 310 18.85 -16.49 18.05
CA VAL A 310 20.06 -15.84 18.57
C VAL A 310 19.82 -15.40 20.00
N TRP A 311 20.74 -15.76 20.87
CA TRP A 311 20.68 -15.50 22.30
C TRP A 311 21.53 -14.30 22.67
N TYR A 312 21.01 -13.49 23.58
CA TYR A 312 21.65 -12.29 24.09
C TYR A 312 21.64 -12.31 25.60
N ARG A 313 22.75 -11.92 26.22
CA ARG A 313 22.92 -11.85 27.67
C ARG A 313 23.58 -10.55 28.10
N ARG A 314 23.09 -9.99 29.20
CA ARG A 314 23.70 -8.84 29.87
C ARG A 314 23.46 -8.91 31.37
N THR A 315 24.50 -8.57 32.13
CA THR A 315 24.41 -8.37 33.57
C THR A 315 24.18 -6.89 33.85
N ILE A 316 23.26 -6.60 34.77
CA ILE A 316 22.98 -5.26 35.27
C ILE A 316 23.00 -5.28 36.79
N ASP A 317 23.41 -4.17 37.41
CA ASP A 317 23.32 -4.00 38.86
C ASP A 317 21.96 -3.41 39.23
N ILE A 318 21.15 -4.17 39.96
CA ILE A 318 19.87 -3.72 40.47
C ILE A 318 20.08 -2.94 41.78
N PRO A 319 19.60 -1.68 41.88
CA PRO A 319 19.67 -0.89 43.10
C PRO A 319 18.95 -1.53 44.29
N GLU A 320 19.40 -1.27 45.51
CA GLU A 320 18.76 -1.80 46.73
C GLU A 320 17.32 -1.31 46.91
N ASP A 321 17.02 -0.07 46.52
CA ASP A 321 15.68 0.54 46.62
C ASP A 321 14.67 -0.03 45.59
N TRP A 322 15.12 -0.90 44.69
CA TRP A 322 14.26 -1.60 43.72
C TRP A 322 13.81 -2.97 44.22
N VAL A 323 14.42 -3.51 45.28
CA VAL A 323 14.10 -4.83 45.83
C VAL A 323 12.61 -4.94 46.18
N GLY A 324 11.97 -6.02 45.75
CA GLY A 324 10.54 -6.24 45.99
C GLY A 324 9.59 -5.37 45.15
N ARG A 325 10.09 -4.39 44.39
CA ARG A 325 9.27 -3.53 43.52
C ARG A 325 9.06 -4.19 42.17
N THR A 326 7.88 -4.01 41.58
CA THR A 326 7.64 -4.47 40.20
C THR A 326 8.47 -3.64 39.24
N LEU A 327 9.29 -4.29 38.41
CA LEU A 327 10.01 -3.62 37.33
C LEU A 327 9.31 -3.82 35.99
N ILE A 328 9.65 -2.94 35.05
CA ILE A 328 9.28 -3.06 33.65
C ILE A 328 10.57 -3.08 32.82
N LEU A 329 10.72 -4.10 31.98
CA LEU A 329 11.82 -4.24 31.03
C LEU A 329 11.28 -3.94 29.63
N GLN A 330 11.86 -2.93 28.99
CA GLN A 330 11.59 -2.58 27.60
C GLN A 330 12.83 -2.95 26.79
N SER A 331 12.69 -3.90 25.87
CA SER A 331 13.79 -4.39 25.03
C SER A 331 13.91 -3.65 23.69
N GLY A 332 13.03 -2.68 23.44
CA GLY A 332 12.88 -2.04 22.13
C GLY A 332 12.13 -2.94 21.13
N PRO A 333 12.07 -2.54 19.85
CA PRO A 333 11.60 -3.38 18.76
C PRO A 333 12.52 -4.58 18.50
N ILE A 334 11.93 -5.75 18.30
CA ILE A 334 12.61 -7.00 17.94
C ILE A 334 11.88 -7.63 16.74
N ASP A 335 12.67 -8.21 15.83
CA ASP A 335 12.27 -8.98 14.66
C ASP A 335 12.55 -10.48 14.88
N ASP A 336 11.60 -11.41 14.79
CA ASP A 336 10.12 -11.30 14.75
C ASP A 336 9.51 -11.46 16.16
N SER A 337 10.12 -12.36 16.93
CA SER A 337 9.60 -12.94 18.17
C SER A 337 10.71 -13.01 19.21
N ASP A 338 10.36 -13.08 20.50
CA ASP A 338 11.36 -13.16 21.55
C ASP A 338 10.86 -13.88 22.81
N VAL A 339 11.81 -14.37 23.60
CA VAL A 339 11.59 -14.86 24.96
C VAL A 339 12.58 -14.17 25.89
N VAL A 340 12.09 -13.68 27.03
CA VAL A 340 12.91 -12.94 27.99
C VAL A 340 12.94 -13.64 29.34
N TRP A 341 14.13 -13.74 29.90
CA TRP A 341 14.38 -14.20 31.27
C TRP A 341 15.09 -13.12 32.07
N PHE A 342 14.70 -13.00 33.34
CA PHE A 342 15.38 -12.20 34.35
C PHE A 342 15.85 -13.13 35.47
N ASP A 343 17.16 -13.16 35.68
CA ASP A 343 17.83 -14.04 36.66
C ASP A 343 17.36 -15.50 36.57
N GLY A 344 17.29 -16.01 35.34
CA GLY A 344 16.85 -17.37 35.01
C GLY A 344 15.35 -17.64 35.07
N VAL A 345 14.53 -16.67 35.49
CA VAL A 345 13.07 -16.78 35.48
C VAL A 345 12.50 -16.22 34.18
N ARG A 346 11.71 -16.99 33.44
CA ARG A 346 11.01 -16.50 32.23
C ARG A 346 10.00 -15.43 32.64
N ILE A 347 10.12 -14.22 32.10
CA ILE A 347 9.24 -13.09 32.43
C ILE A 347 8.26 -12.73 31.31
N GLY A 348 8.48 -13.25 30.10
CA GLY A 348 7.55 -13.04 28.99
C GLY A 348 8.08 -13.55 27.66
N SER A 349 7.24 -13.42 26.64
CA SER A 349 7.58 -13.68 25.24
C SER A 349 6.66 -12.89 24.32
N SER A 350 7.11 -12.66 23.09
CA SER A 350 6.29 -12.14 21.99
C SER A 350 6.41 -13.06 20.78
N VAL A 351 5.38 -13.05 19.93
CA VAL A 351 5.33 -13.82 18.68
C VAL A 351 4.81 -12.92 17.58
N GLU A 352 5.48 -12.92 16.42
CA GLU A 352 5.08 -12.20 15.19
C GLU A 352 4.72 -10.73 15.44
N SER A 353 5.55 -10.05 16.22
CA SER A 353 5.28 -8.69 16.67
C SER A 353 6.30 -7.71 16.08
N HIS A 354 6.82 -7.98 14.88
CA HIS A 354 7.83 -7.20 14.17
C HIS A 354 7.66 -5.68 14.35
N GLY A 355 8.76 -4.98 14.66
CA GLY A 355 8.78 -3.52 14.75
C GLY A 355 8.01 -2.89 15.93
N THR A 356 7.24 -3.67 16.70
CA THR A 356 6.47 -3.13 17.85
C THR A 356 7.35 -2.95 19.10
N ARG A 357 7.04 -1.98 19.96
CA ARG A 357 7.79 -1.83 21.22
C ARG A 357 7.41 -2.94 22.21
N ARG A 358 8.41 -3.63 22.76
CA ARG A 358 8.20 -4.70 23.76
C ARG A 358 8.32 -4.19 25.18
N SER A 359 7.51 -4.75 26.07
CA SER A 359 7.47 -4.39 27.48
C SER A 359 7.07 -5.58 28.35
N TYR A 360 7.96 -6.00 29.24
CA TYR A 360 7.80 -7.18 30.10
C TYR A 360 7.76 -6.78 31.57
N ARG A 361 6.81 -7.34 32.32
CA ARG A 361 6.68 -7.09 33.75
C ARG A 361 7.55 -8.08 34.52
N ILE A 362 8.40 -7.57 35.41
CA ILE A 362 9.20 -8.37 36.34
C ILE A 362 8.52 -8.30 37.71
N PRO A 363 7.97 -9.40 38.24
CA PRO A 363 7.32 -9.41 39.54
C PRO A 363 8.29 -9.05 40.67
N GLY A 364 7.86 -8.17 41.58
CA GLY A 364 8.68 -7.75 42.72
C GLY A 364 9.34 -8.87 43.54
N PRO A 365 8.67 -10.02 43.79
CA PRO A 365 9.27 -11.13 44.55
C PRO A 365 10.56 -11.73 43.96
N ILE A 366 10.81 -11.55 42.66
CA ILE A 366 12.05 -12.04 42.01
C ILE A 366 13.13 -10.95 41.88
N VAL A 367 12.84 -9.71 42.30
CA VAL A 367 13.75 -8.57 42.19
C VAL A 367 14.63 -8.49 43.43
N LYS A 368 15.94 -8.71 43.24
CA LYS A 368 16.98 -8.67 44.27
C LYS A 368 18.09 -7.71 43.86
N ALA A 369 18.69 -7.04 44.83
CA ALA A 369 19.77 -6.08 44.61
C ALA A 369 21.05 -6.75 44.07
N GLY A 370 21.94 -5.94 43.50
CA GLY A 370 23.22 -6.37 42.95
C GLY A 370 23.10 -6.97 41.55
N PRO A 371 24.11 -7.73 41.08
CA PRO A 371 24.18 -8.19 39.70
C PRO A 371 23.06 -9.18 39.37
N ARG A 372 22.31 -8.89 38.30
CA ARG A 372 21.24 -9.73 37.76
C ARG A 372 21.41 -9.89 36.25
N SER A 373 21.16 -11.10 35.76
CA SER A 373 21.22 -11.38 34.34
C SER A 373 19.88 -11.09 33.66
N ILE A 374 19.95 -10.51 32.48
CA ILE A 374 18.87 -10.50 31.50
C ILE A 374 19.31 -11.40 30.36
N THR A 375 18.48 -12.37 30.01
CA THR A 375 18.68 -13.21 28.82
C THR A 375 17.51 -12.98 27.87
N ILE A 376 17.81 -12.76 26.59
CA ILE A 376 16.81 -12.61 25.54
C ILE A 376 17.16 -13.61 24.44
N MET A 377 16.23 -14.50 24.10
CA MET A 377 16.31 -15.29 22.87
C MET A 377 15.45 -14.57 21.83
N VAL A 378 16.07 -14.13 20.75
CA VAL A 378 15.37 -13.61 19.57
C VAL A 378 15.15 -14.78 18.62
N ILE A 379 13.93 -14.91 18.10
CA ILE A 379 13.54 -15.91 17.12
C ILE A 379 13.10 -15.16 15.86
N ASP A 380 13.81 -15.40 14.78
CA ASP A 380 13.47 -14.91 13.45
C ASP A 380 12.90 -16.05 12.61
N SER A 381 11.77 -15.79 11.97
CA SER A 381 11.08 -16.77 11.12
C SER A 381 11.27 -16.52 9.62
N GLY A 382 12.04 -15.48 9.28
CA GLY A 382 12.24 -14.99 7.92
C GLY A 382 12.60 -13.50 7.91
N GLY A 383 13.78 -13.15 7.42
CA GLY A 383 14.13 -11.75 7.15
C GLY A 383 15.49 -11.32 7.70
N GLU A 384 15.52 -10.11 8.25
CA GLU A 384 16.76 -9.46 8.71
C GLU A 384 17.10 -9.80 10.16
N GLY A 385 16.10 -10.03 11.02
CA GLY A 385 16.27 -10.43 12.41
C GLY A 385 16.94 -9.38 13.32
N GLY A 386 16.79 -9.58 14.63
CA GLY A 386 17.51 -8.80 15.65
C GLY A 386 16.77 -7.60 16.22
N PHE A 387 17.52 -6.60 16.68
CA PHE A 387 16.98 -5.45 17.43
C PHE A 387 16.93 -4.20 16.55
N GLY A 388 15.80 -3.49 16.59
CA GLY A 388 15.59 -2.22 15.91
C GLY A 388 15.37 -1.04 16.85
N GLY A 389 15.03 0.12 16.26
CA GLY A 389 14.60 1.31 16.99
C GLY A 389 15.71 2.12 17.69
N ALA A 390 15.30 3.20 18.36
CA ALA A 390 16.22 4.10 19.05
C ALA A 390 16.79 3.48 20.34
N ARG A 391 18.05 3.79 20.67
CA ARG A 391 18.75 3.29 21.89
C ARG A 391 17.95 3.48 23.18
N GLY A 392 17.24 4.61 23.31
CA GLY A 392 16.42 4.92 24.49
C GLY A 392 15.19 4.01 24.69
N ALA A 393 14.84 3.18 23.70
CA ALA A 393 13.76 2.20 23.82
C ALA A 393 14.17 0.96 24.64
N MET A 394 15.48 0.72 24.80
CA MET A 394 16.02 -0.37 25.61
C MET A 394 16.30 0.12 27.04
N ARG A 395 15.48 -0.27 28.01
CA ARG A 395 15.61 0.17 29.41
C ARG A 395 14.86 -0.71 30.40
N ILE A 396 15.27 -0.70 31.65
CA ILE A 396 14.59 -1.38 32.76
C ILE A 396 14.40 -0.41 33.92
N GLY A 397 13.23 -0.41 34.55
CA GLY A 397 12.92 0.57 35.59
C GLY A 397 11.79 0.14 36.50
N VAL A 398 11.61 0.84 37.60
CA VAL A 398 10.48 0.56 38.49
C VAL A 398 9.18 1.02 37.83
N MET A 399 8.17 0.15 37.85
CA MET A 399 6.84 0.51 37.37
C MET A 399 6.13 1.40 38.40
N ASP A 400 6.32 2.71 38.30
CA ASP A 400 5.64 3.72 39.11
C ASP A 400 4.75 4.62 38.23
N ARG A 401 3.45 4.37 38.27
CA ARG A 401 2.46 5.12 37.47
C ARG A 401 2.19 6.53 37.98
N ARG A 402 2.73 6.91 39.15
CA ARG A 402 2.50 8.22 39.79
C ARG A 402 3.74 9.11 39.78
N ALA A 403 4.91 8.57 39.44
CA ALA A 403 6.13 9.34 39.28
C ALA A 403 6.07 10.20 38.01
N ALA A 404 6.36 11.50 38.13
CA ALA A 404 6.50 12.40 36.98
C ALA A 404 7.68 11.99 36.08
N GLU A 405 8.73 11.42 36.68
CA GLU A 405 9.90 10.87 35.98
C GLU A 405 10.25 9.48 36.57
N PRO A 406 9.87 8.39 35.89
CA PRO A 406 10.21 7.04 36.34
C PRO A 406 11.72 6.77 36.19
N THR A 407 12.34 6.19 37.21
CA THR A 407 13.76 5.81 37.22
C THR A 407 14.01 4.60 36.32
N PHE A 408 14.84 4.76 35.29
CA PHE A 408 15.23 3.70 34.37
C PHE A 408 16.76 3.56 34.28
N LEU A 409 17.24 2.32 34.22
CA LEU A 409 18.58 1.98 33.76
C LEU A 409 18.56 1.72 32.25
N PRO A 410 19.52 2.27 31.47
CA PRO A 410 19.61 1.99 30.05
C PRO A 410 20.05 0.54 29.80
N LEU A 411 19.41 -0.10 28.83
CA LEU A 411 19.79 -1.45 28.34
C LEU A 411 20.42 -1.43 26.95
N ALA A 412 20.47 -0.29 26.26
CA ALA A 412 21.32 -0.15 25.07
C ALA A 412 22.80 -0.19 25.47
N GLY A 413 23.69 -0.56 24.55
CA GLY A 413 25.11 -0.76 24.84
C GLY A 413 25.57 -2.18 24.54
N GLU A 414 26.69 -2.55 25.16
CA GLU A 414 27.30 -3.88 24.98
C GLU A 414 26.43 -5.00 25.59
N TRP A 415 26.23 -6.04 24.79
CA TRP A 415 25.63 -7.32 25.16
C TRP A 415 26.53 -8.47 24.69
N ARG A 416 26.45 -9.60 25.37
CA ARG A 416 27.01 -10.87 24.91
C ARG A 416 25.97 -11.56 24.02
N TRP A 417 26.40 -12.22 22.95
CA TRP A 417 25.49 -12.95 22.07
C TRP A 417 26.07 -14.28 21.58
N ARG A 418 25.17 -15.21 21.26
CA ARG A 418 25.50 -16.53 20.69
C ARG A 418 24.40 -17.01 19.75
N LYS A 419 24.81 -17.52 18.59
CA LYS A 419 23.91 -18.17 17.62
C LYS A 419 23.35 -19.47 18.21
N GLY A 420 22.05 -19.66 18.11
CA GLY A 420 21.35 -20.91 18.45
C GLY A 420 21.24 -21.82 17.23
N VAL A 421 20.02 -22.20 16.86
CA VAL A 421 19.70 -23.15 15.77
C VAL A 421 18.76 -22.53 14.75
N GLY A 422 18.65 -23.17 13.58
CA GLY A 422 17.70 -22.76 12.55
C GLY A 422 16.25 -22.86 13.05
N HIS A 423 15.38 -22.04 12.47
CA HIS A 423 13.96 -21.96 12.82
C HIS A 423 13.26 -23.33 12.69
N GLN A 424 12.39 -23.65 13.65
CA GLN A 424 11.63 -24.89 13.65
C GLN A 424 10.17 -24.69 13.26
N GLY A 425 9.68 -25.50 12.32
CA GLY A 425 8.27 -25.48 11.92
C GLY A 425 7.91 -24.29 11.02
N GLY A 426 6.62 -23.98 10.93
CA GLY A 426 6.13 -22.86 10.13
C GLY A 426 6.02 -21.57 10.94
N ARG A 427 5.97 -20.44 10.23
CA ARG A 427 5.62 -19.14 10.81
C ARG A 427 4.23 -19.23 11.48
N PRO A 428 4.09 -18.82 12.75
CA PRO A 428 2.86 -19.03 13.49
C PRO A 428 1.76 -18.08 13.00
N ASN A 429 0.56 -18.62 12.76
CA ASN A 429 -0.61 -17.80 12.45
C ASN A 429 -1.20 -17.22 13.74
N VAL A 430 -0.88 -15.96 14.04
CA VAL A 430 -1.33 -15.30 15.27
C VAL A 430 -2.73 -14.72 15.06
N ALA A 431 -3.72 -15.28 15.75
CA ALA A 431 -5.07 -14.74 15.76
C ALA A 431 -5.06 -13.26 16.23
N PRO A 432 -5.97 -12.41 15.70
CA PRO A 432 -5.99 -10.99 16.03
C PRO A 432 -6.16 -10.75 17.53
N ALA A 433 -5.64 -9.64 18.03
CA ALA A 433 -5.67 -9.34 19.47
C ALA A 433 -7.09 -9.09 20.02
N LYS A 434 -8.04 -8.74 19.15
CA LYS A 434 -9.43 -8.43 19.47
C LYS A 434 -10.34 -8.91 18.35
N LEU A 435 -11.61 -9.09 18.66
CA LEU A 435 -12.61 -9.34 17.65
C LEU A 435 -12.90 -8.01 16.95
N VAL A 436 -12.68 -7.98 15.65
CA VAL A 436 -12.94 -6.80 14.83
C VAL A 436 -14.12 -7.10 13.92
N GLU A 437 -14.97 -6.10 13.68
CA GLU A 437 -16.04 -6.22 12.70
C GLU A 437 -15.46 -6.59 11.33
N PRO A 438 -15.99 -7.61 10.62
CA PRO A 438 -15.50 -7.94 9.29
C PRO A 438 -15.67 -6.78 8.29
N GLY A 439 -14.81 -6.73 7.27
CA GLY A 439 -14.89 -5.72 6.21
C GLY A 439 -14.19 -4.39 6.55
N VAL A 440 -13.45 -4.32 7.66
CA VAL A 440 -12.78 -3.09 8.13
C VAL A 440 -11.26 -3.23 8.18
N GLN A 441 -10.70 -4.33 7.65
CA GLN A 441 -9.26 -4.44 7.45
C GLN A 441 -8.88 -3.83 6.09
N PRO A 442 -7.66 -3.29 5.93
CA PRO A 442 -7.18 -2.76 4.65
C PRO A 442 -7.00 -3.83 3.57
N THR A 443 -7.13 -5.11 3.93
CA THR A 443 -7.16 -6.27 3.02
C THR A 443 -8.58 -6.74 2.68
N ASP A 444 -9.60 -6.24 3.36
CA ASP A 444 -10.98 -6.65 3.13
C ASP A 444 -11.55 -5.98 1.88
N TYR A 445 -12.47 -6.68 1.22
CA TYR A 445 -13.06 -6.24 -0.04
C TYR A 445 -13.83 -4.93 0.15
N ALA A 446 -13.63 -3.98 -0.75
CA ALA A 446 -14.19 -2.63 -0.75
C ALA A 446 -13.87 -1.75 0.47
N ALA A 447 -13.04 -2.19 1.43
CA ALA A 447 -12.83 -1.46 2.67
C ALA A 447 -12.19 -0.08 2.46
N LEU A 448 -11.31 0.04 1.45
CA LEU A 448 -10.63 1.28 1.10
C LEU A 448 -11.44 2.12 0.13
N HIS A 449 -12.15 1.50 -0.83
CA HIS A 449 -13.09 2.21 -1.69
C HIS A 449 -14.12 2.97 -0.85
N ASN A 450 -14.71 2.28 0.13
CA ASN A 450 -15.71 2.85 1.02
C ASN A 450 -15.20 4.01 1.87
N ALA A 451 -13.95 3.95 2.36
CA ALA A 451 -13.43 4.89 3.34
C ALA A 451 -12.52 5.97 2.75
N MET A 452 -11.87 5.71 1.61
CA MET A 452 -10.85 6.56 1.02
C MET A 452 -11.20 7.07 -0.37
N ILE A 453 -12.01 6.34 -1.17
CA ILE A 453 -12.46 6.80 -2.50
C ILE A 453 -13.81 7.51 -2.39
N ARG A 454 -14.80 6.87 -1.76
CA ARG A 454 -16.17 7.39 -1.65
C ARG A 454 -16.27 8.83 -1.12
N PRO A 455 -15.47 9.28 -0.13
CA PRO A 455 -15.53 10.66 0.35
C PRO A 455 -15.18 11.72 -0.70
N PHE A 456 -14.41 11.34 -1.73
CA PHE A 456 -14.06 12.22 -2.85
C PHE A 456 -15.02 12.08 -4.02
N VAL A 457 -15.98 11.17 -3.98
CA VAL A 457 -16.94 10.94 -5.08
C VAL A 457 -18.16 11.84 -4.91
N PRO A 458 -18.57 12.66 -5.91
CA PRO A 458 -18.09 12.69 -7.32
C PRO A 458 -17.27 13.97 -7.65
N TYR A 459 -16.14 14.22 -6.99
CA TYR A 459 -15.31 15.40 -7.28
C TYR A 459 -14.86 15.42 -8.74
N GLY A 460 -14.88 16.60 -9.37
CA GLY A 460 -14.40 16.74 -10.74
C GLY A 460 -12.91 16.36 -10.83
N VAL A 461 -12.58 15.38 -11.67
CA VAL A 461 -11.21 14.93 -11.94
C VAL A 461 -10.99 14.76 -13.44
N ARG A 462 -9.79 15.10 -13.90
CA ARG A 462 -9.36 14.81 -15.27
C ARG A 462 -9.14 13.31 -15.46
N GLY A 463 -8.47 12.67 -14.51
CA GLY A 463 -8.03 11.27 -14.60
C GLY A 463 -7.41 10.74 -13.31
N ALA A 464 -6.88 9.52 -13.37
CA ALA A 464 -6.17 8.87 -12.27
C ALA A 464 -4.82 8.30 -12.73
N ILE A 465 -3.84 8.29 -11.84
CA ILE A 465 -2.56 7.59 -11.99
C ILE A 465 -2.44 6.54 -10.89
N TRP A 466 -2.06 5.32 -11.26
CA TRP A 466 -2.12 4.15 -10.39
C TRP A 466 -0.78 3.43 -10.34
N TYR A 467 -0.23 3.27 -9.14
CA TYR A 467 0.99 2.50 -8.93
C TYR A 467 0.78 1.47 -7.82
N GLN A 468 0.43 0.26 -8.26
CA GLN A 468 0.20 -0.91 -7.41
C GLN A 468 0.37 -2.19 -8.22
N GLY A 469 0.66 -3.27 -7.51
CA GLY A 469 0.61 -4.62 -8.02
C GLY A 469 1.37 -5.61 -7.15
N GLU A 470 2.33 -5.14 -6.36
CA GLU A 470 3.26 -5.96 -5.60
C GLU A 470 2.53 -6.88 -4.61
N SER A 471 1.51 -6.38 -3.90
CA SER A 471 0.70 -7.21 -2.99
C SER A 471 -0.22 -8.21 -3.70
N ASN A 472 -0.31 -8.16 -5.03
CA ASN A 472 -1.06 -9.08 -5.87
C ASN A 472 -0.16 -10.01 -6.73
N GLU A 473 1.18 -9.96 -6.60
CA GLU A 473 2.10 -10.70 -7.48
C GLU A 473 1.82 -12.22 -7.53
N GLY A 474 1.27 -12.79 -6.45
CA GLY A 474 0.95 -14.21 -6.34
C GLY A 474 -0.30 -14.64 -7.11
N GLU A 475 -1.10 -13.70 -7.62
CA GLU A 475 -2.39 -13.96 -8.27
C GLU A 475 -2.60 -13.13 -9.55
N PRO A 476 -1.67 -13.19 -10.53
CA PRO A 476 -1.70 -12.33 -11.72
C PRO A 476 -2.95 -12.51 -12.58
N GLU A 477 -3.48 -13.73 -12.68
CA GLU A 477 -4.71 -14.00 -13.44
C GLU A 477 -5.94 -13.32 -12.82
N ARG A 478 -5.98 -13.20 -11.49
CA ARG A 478 -7.04 -12.44 -10.80
C ARG A 478 -6.83 -10.94 -11.00
N TYR A 479 -5.58 -10.48 -10.91
CA TYR A 479 -5.24 -9.09 -11.13
C TYR A 479 -5.67 -8.60 -12.53
N ARG A 480 -5.45 -9.42 -13.56
CA ARG A 480 -5.89 -9.17 -14.94
C ARG A 480 -7.40 -8.95 -15.09
N ARG A 481 -8.21 -9.44 -14.14
CA ARG A 481 -9.66 -9.24 -14.11
C ARG A 481 -10.07 -8.07 -13.22
N PHE A 482 -9.36 -7.84 -12.12
CA PHE A 482 -9.64 -6.75 -11.19
C PHE A 482 -9.18 -5.38 -11.70
N MET A 483 -8.09 -5.32 -12.47
CA MET A 483 -7.56 -4.04 -12.96
C MET A 483 -8.55 -3.32 -13.89
N PRO A 484 -9.12 -3.94 -14.95
CA PRO A 484 -10.18 -3.31 -15.74
C PRO A 484 -11.40 -2.93 -14.89
N MET A 485 -11.79 -3.80 -13.95
CA MET A 485 -12.93 -3.57 -13.06
C MET A 485 -12.73 -2.32 -12.18
N LEU A 486 -11.53 -2.11 -11.62
CA LEU A 486 -11.19 -0.92 -10.85
C LEU A 486 -11.33 0.35 -11.71
N ILE A 487 -10.79 0.33 -12.92
CA ILE A 487 -10.83 1.48 -13.83
C ILE A 487 -12.27 1.85 -14.16
N GLU A 488 -13.09 0.87 -14.56
CA GLU A 488 -14.51 1.09 -14.87
C GLU A 488 -15.33 1.51 -13.63
N ASP A 489 -15.03 0.94 -12.47
CA ASP A 489 -15.68 1.28 -11.20
C ASP A 489 -15.41 2.73 -10.80
N TRP A 490 -14.15 3.17 -10.90
CA TRP A 490 -13.77 4.55 -10.62
C TRP A 490 -14.32 5.51 -11.69
N GLY A 491 -14.31 5.10 -12.97
CA GLY A 491 -14.94 5.87 -14.03
C GLY A 491 -16.41 6.16 -13.73
N ARG A 492 -17.19 5.14 -13.37
CA ARG A 492 -18.59 5.33 -12.93
C ARG A 492 -18.70 6.19 -11.68
N ALA A 493 -17.86 5.96 -10.67
CA ALA A 493 -17.93 6.68 -9.41
C ALA A 493 -17.67 8.20 -9.59
N PHE A 494 -16.72 8.56 -10.44
CA PHE A 494 -16.38 9.97 -10.74
C PHE A 494 -17.17 10.53 -11.93
N GLU A 495 -18.18 9.81 -12.44
CA GLU A 495 -19.04 10.22 -13.55
C GLU A 495 -18.26 10.54 -14.83
N ARG A 496 -17.25 9.71 -15.09
CA ARG A 496 -16.33 9.74 -16.22
C ARG A 496 -16.15 8.32 -16.74
N ASP A 497 -17.10 7.81 -17.51
CA ASP A 497 -17.01 6.45 -18.09
C ASP A 497 -15.74 6.26 -18.97
N ASP A 498 -15.19 7.35 -19.49
CA ASP A 498 -13.96 7.44 -20.27
C ASP A 498 -12.75 7.96 -19.47
N LEU A 499 -12.77 7.84 -18.13
CA LEU A 499 -11.75 8.40 -17.23
C LEU A 499 -10.34 7.99 -17.68
N PRO A 500 -9.50 8.96 -18.11
CA PRO A 500 -8.07 8.74 -18.32
C PRO A 500 -7.42 8.03 -17.13
N PHE A 501 -6.77 6.90 -17.38
CA PHE A 501 -6.21 6.06 -16.32
C PHE A 501 -4.79 5.61 -16.65
N GLY A 502 -3.79 6.15 -15.93
CA GLY A 502 -2.38 5.82 -16.15
C GLY A 502 -1.91 4.70 -15.22
N ILE A 503 -1.43 3.59 -15.78
CA ILE A 503 -0.88 2.46 -15.03
C ILE A 503 0.64 2.57 -14.99
N VAL A 504 1.23 2.56 -13.80
CA VAL A 504 2.67 2.33 -13.65
C VAL A 504 2.92 0.84 -13.57
N GLN A 505 3.68 0.31 -14.53
CA GLN A 505 4.06 -1.10 -14.54
C GLN A 505 4.95 -1.41 -13.32
N LEU A 506 4.92 -2.65 -12.81
CA LEU A 506 5.89 -3.06 -11.78
C LEU A 506 7.32 -2.98 -12.29
N ALA A 507 8.19 -2.34 -11.51
CA ALA A 507 9.59 -2.15 -11.86
C ALA A 507 10.38 -3.47 -11.82
N ALA A 508 11.62 -3.47 -12.30
CA ALA A 508 12.53 -4.59 -12.08
C ALA A 508 12.80 -4.79 -10.57
N TYR A 509 12.74 -6.03 -10.09
CA TYR A 509 12.94 -6.38 -8.68
C TYR A 509 13.49 -7.81 -8.53
N ARG A 510 14.26 -8.07 -7.45
CA ARG A 510 14.99 -9.31 -7.14
C ARG A 510 16.28 -9.50 -7.95
N ALA A 511 17.11 -10.44 -7.52
CA ALA A 511 18.34 -10.80 -8.21
C ALA A 511 18.05 -11.36 -9.62
N PHE A 512 18.85 -10.96 -10.60
CA PHE A 512 18.85 -11.56 -11.93
C PHE A 512 19.25 -13.03 -11.89
N LYS A 513 18.62 -13.84 -12.75
CA LYS A 513 18.88 -15.26 -12.87
C LYS A 513 19.37 -15.60 -14.29
N PRO A 514 20.70 -15.75 -14.50
CA PRO A 514 21.25 -15.97 -15.84
C PRO A 514 20.77 -17.28 -16.49
N ASP A 515 20.50 -18.32 -15.71
CA ASP A 515 20.07 -19.62 -16.23
C ASP A 515 18.55 -19.77 -16.35
N GLN A 516 17.78 -18.73 -16.01
CA GLN A 516 16.31 -18.74 -16.02
C GLN A 516 15.77 -17.58 -16.86
N PRO A 517 15.66 -17.73 -18.19
CA PRO A 517 15.20 -16.67 -19.09
C PRO A 517 13.73 -16.23 -18.87
N VAL A 518 12.92 -17.10 -18.27
CA VAL A 518 11.49 -16.88 -18.04
C VAL A 518 11.15 -17.20 -16.59
N GLU A 519 10.54 -16.24 -15.90
CA GLU A 519 9.96 -16.38 -14.56
C GLU A 519 8.43 -16.22 -14.60
N GLU A 520 7.73 -16.63 -13.54
CA GLU A 520 6.27 -16.84 -13.62
C GLU A 520 5.44 -15.92 -12.70
N ALA A 521 5.99 -15.30 -11.66
CA ALA A 521 5.19 -14.47 -10.73
C ALA A 521 5.15 -13.00 -11.16
N TRP A 522 6.25 -12.27 -10.94
CA TRP A 522 6.36 -10.83 -11.20
C TRP A 522 6.10 -10.43 -12.66
N PRO A 523 6.73 -11.05 -13.70
CA PRO A 523 6.47 -10.67 -15.08
C PRO A 523 5.04 -10.99 -15.53
N ARG A 524 4.34 -11.98 -14.95
CA ARG A 524 2.91 -12.21 -15.27
C ARG A 524 2.02 -11.09 -14.75
N LEU A 525 2.35 -10.49 -13.61
CA LEU A 525 1.60 -9.34 -13.13
C LEU A 525 1.86 -8.10 -13.99
N ARG A 526 3.12 -7.87 -14.41
CA ARG A 526 3.43 -6.83 -15.42
C ARG A 526 2.63 -7.06 -16.71
N ASP A 527 2.50 -8.31 -17.14
CA ASP A 527 1.73 -8.66 -18.34
C ASP A 527 0.25 -8.31 -18.14
N ALA A 528 -0.33 -8.63 -16.97
CA ALA A 528 -1.68 -8.21 -16.64
C ALA A 528 -1.89 -6.67 -16.71
N GLN A 529 -0.89 -5.88 -16.29
CA GLN A 529 -0.90 -4.42 -16.42
C GLN A 529 -0.83 -4.00 -17.89
N SER A 530 0.12 -4.53 -18.66
CA SER A 530 0.27 -4.25 -20.09
C SER A 530 -0.97 -4.60 -20.91
N MET A 531 -1.56 -5.77 -20.64
CA MET A 531 -2.77 -6.23 -21.32
C MET A 531 -3.98 -5.37 -20.98
N THR A 532 -4.08 -4.87 -19.74
CA THR A 532 -5.15 -3.95 -19.37
C THR A 532 -5.06 -2.67 -20.18
N ALA A 533 -3.89 -2.00 -20.17
CA ALA A 533 -3.66 -0.79 -20.94
C ALA A 533 -3.91 -0.98 -22.44
N ALA A 534 -3.48 -2.12 -22.99
CA ALA A 534 -3.70 -2.45 -24.39
C ALA A 534 -5.18 -2.68 -24.78
N SER A 535 -6.02 -3.08 -23.83
CA SER A 535 -7.40 -3.49 -24.09
C SER A 535 -8.44 -2.40 -23.82
N MET A 536 -8.02 -1.31 -23.17
CA MET A 536 -8.92 -0.25 -22.71
C MET A 536 -8.51 1.11 -23.30
N PRO A 537 -9.37 1.77 -24.09
CA PRO A 537 -9.11 3.13 -24.59
C PRO A 537 -8.90 4.11 -23.43
N GLY A 538 -8.01 5.09 -23.62
CA GLY A 538 -7.72 6.11 -22.59
C GLY A 538 -6.91 5.59 -21.39
N VAL A 539 -6.42 4.35 -21.44
CA VAL A 539 -5.56 3.76 -20.40
C VAL A 539 -4.11 3.74 -20.86
N GLY A 540 -3.24 4.43 -20.11
CA GLY A 540 -1.80 4.50 -20.38
C GLY A 540 -1.01 3.45 -19.63
N LEU A 541 0.18 3.11 -20.14
CA LEU A 541 1.17 2.28 -19.46
C LEU A 541 2.52 3.01 -19.40
N VAL A 542 3.05 3.17 -18.19
CA VAL A 542 4.43 3.59 -17.95
C VAL A 542 5.27 2.35 -17.63
N VAL A 543 6.12 1.95 -18.57
CA VAL A 543 7.09 0.85 -18.39
C VAL A 543 8.23 1.33 -17.50
N THR A 544 8.65 0.47 -16.56
CA THR A 544 9.60 0.83 -15.48
C THR A 544 10.68 -0.22 -15.23
N THR A 545 10.88 -1.15 -16.16
CA THR A 545 11.89 -2.21 -16.06
C THR A 545 13.33 -1.68 -15.99
N ASP A 546 13.58 -0.46 -16.47
CA ASP A 546 14.87 0.23 -16.47
C ASP A 546 15.15 1.07 -15.21
N ILE A 547 14.13 1.32 -14.37
CA ILE A 547 14.23 2.15 -13.17
C ILE A 547 14.06 1.36 -11.86
N GLY A 548 14.07 0.02 -11.93
CA GLY A 548 13.95 -0.87 -10.78
C GLY A 548 15.19 -0.96 -9.90
N ASP A 549 15.09 -1.74 -8.82
CA ASP A 549 16.20 -2.04 -7.91
C ASP A 549 16.14 -3.54 -7.55
N ALA A 550 17.24 -4.26 -7.79
CA ALA A 550 17.32 -5.70 -7.55
C ALA A 550 17.16 -6.08 -6.06
N ARG A 551 17.39 -5.13 -5.14
CA ARG A 551 17.42 -5.37 -3.68
C ARG A 551 16.29 -4.68 -2.93
N ASP A 552 15.63 -3.71 -3.55
CA ASP A 552 14.57 -2.93 -2.93
C ASP A 552 13.35 -2.89 -3.85
N ILE A 553 12.19 -3.26 -3.32
CA ILE A 553 10.92 -3.22 -4.06
C ILE A 553 10.43 -1.78 -4.28
N HIS A 554 11.06 -0.81 -3.62
CA HIS A 554 10.76 0.62 -3.68
C HIS A 554 11.85 1.42 -4.43
N PRO A 555 11.91 1.36 -5.78
CA PRO A 555 12.91 2.11 -6.52
C PRO A 555 12.77 3.62 -6.28
N ARG A 556 13.88 4.28 -5.97
CA ARG A 556 13.87 5.68 -5.49
C ARG A 556 13.76 6.73 -6.59
N ASN A 557 13.93 6.35 -7.86
CA ASN A 557 13.77 7.25 -9.01
C ASN A 557 12.28 7.50 -9.35
N LYS A 558 11.53 8.08 -8.40
CA LYS A 558 10.12 8.41 -8.56
C LYS A 558 9.87 9.57 -9.51
N ARG A 559 10.87 10.46 -9.66
CA ARG A 559 10.83 11.60 -10.57
C ARG A 559 10.63 11.15 -12.01
N GLU A 560 11.37 10.14 -12.46
CA GLU A 560 11.25 9.62 -13.82
C GLU A 560 9.90 8.95 -14.07
N VAL A 561 9.36 8.22 -13.08
CA VAL A 561 8.00 7.66 -13.16
C VAL A 561 6.96 8.76 -13.39
N GLY A 562 6.99 9.81 -12.57
CA GLY A 562 6.06 10.94 -12.70
C GLY A 562 6.22 11.70 -14.02
N ARG A 563 7.45 11.85 -14.51
CA ARG A 563 7.72 12.45 -15.83
C ARG A 563 7.09 11.63 -16.97
N ARG A 564 7.30 10.31 -16.99
CA ARG A 564 6.71 9.42 -18.01
C ARG A 564 5.19 9.44 -17.95
N MET A 565 4.62 9.48 -16.76
CA MET A 565 3.18 9.57 -16.56
C MET A 565 2.62 10.90 -17.10
N ALA A 566 3.31 12.02 -16.87
CA ALA A 566 2.90 13.31 -17.42
C ALA A 566 3.01 13.33 -18.94
N ALA A 567 4.08 12.75 -19.49
CA ALA A 567 4.25 12.64 -20.94
C ALA A 567 3.12 11.84 -21.61
N TRP A 568 2.68 10.73 -20.99
CA TRP A 568 1.48 10.00 -21.44
C TRP A 568 0.25 10.91 -21.43
N ALA A 569 -0.05 11.55 -20.30
CA ALA A 569 -1.24 12.39 -20.18
C ALA A 569 -1.24 13.55 -21.19
N LEU A 570 -0.11 14.25 -21.37
CA LEU A 570 0.07 15.35 -22.32
C LEU A 570 -0.17 14.93 -23.78
N ASN A 571 0.35 13.77 -24.15
CA ASN A 571 0.23 13.26 -25.51
C ASN A 571 -1.20 12.83 -25.83
N ASP A 572 -1.83 12.07 -24.93
CA ASP A 572 -3.10 11.39 -25.22
C ASP A 572 -4.32 12.23 -24.88
N HIS A 573 -4.17 13.26 -24.04
CA HIS A 573 -5.30 14.01 -23.48
C HIS A 573 -5.20 15.53 -23.59
N TYR A 574 -4.14 16.08 -24.20
CA TYR A 574 -3.97 17.53 -24.34
C TYR A 574 -3.51 18.01 -25.72
N ASP A 575 -3.48 17.14 -26.73
CA ASP A 575 -2.99 17.46 -28.09
C ASP A 575 -1.63 18.19 -28.03
N ARG A 576 -0.77 17.79 -27.09
CA ARG A 576 0.62 18.26 -26.95
C ARG A 576 1.57 17.10 -27.32
N PRO A 577 1.60 16.67 -28.59
CA PRO A 577 2.46 15.57 -29.00
C PRO A 577 3.93 15.99 -28.90
N ASN A 578 4.63 15.46 -27.91
CA ASN A 578 6.09 15.39 -27.94
C ASN A 578 6.45 13.96 -28.35
N GLN A 579 7.35 13.81 -29.32
CA GLN A 579 7.57 12.55 -30.03
C GLN A 579 7.89 11.39 -29.04
N SER A 580 7.02 10.36 -29.04
CA SER A 580 7.10 9.07 -28.33
C SER A 580 7.09 9.09 -26.79
N SER A 581 5.96 9.50 -26.19
CA SER A 581 5.65 9.30 -24.75
C SER A 581 5.28 7.86 -24.38
N ALA A 582 4.86 7.05 -25.35
CA ALA A 582 4.56 5.64 -25.16
C ALA A 582 5.80 4.78 -25.39
N SER A 583 6.03 3.82 -24.49
CA SER A 583 7.04 2.78 -24.70
C SER A 583 6.77 2.02 -26.00
N PRO A 584 7.82 1.61 -26.73
CA PRO A 584 7.66 0.69 -27.84
C PRO A 584 7.04 -0.61 -27.34
N ARG A 585 6.24 -1.24 -28.20
CA ARG A 585 5.50 -2.45 -27.84
C ARG A 585 5.40 -3.40 -29.02
N ILE A 586 5.63 -4.69 -28.76
CA ILE A 586 5.43 -5.74 -29.76
C ILE A 586 3.93 -5.94 -29.97
N VAL A 587 3.48 -5.75 -31.20
CA VAL A 587 2.05 -5.89 -31.60
C VAL A 587 1.79 -7.12 -32.44
N GLU A 588 2.83 -7.66 -33.08
CA GLU A 588 2.72 -8.84 -33.93
C GLU A 588 3.97 -9.70 -33.82
N CYS A 589 3.79 -11.02 -33.85
CA CYS A 589 4.87 -11.99 -33.97
C CYS A 589 4.55 -12.98 -35.08
N ARG A 590 5.46 -13.12 -36.05
CA ARG A 590 5.34 -14.06 -37.17
C ARG A 590 6.56 -14.96 -37.25
N GLN A 591 6.38 -16.20 -37.69
CA GLN A 591 7.50 -17.06 -38.05
C GLN A 591 8.29 -16.46 -39.22
N THR A 592 9.61 -16.59 -39.18
CA THR A 592 10.50 -16.14 -40.25
C THR A 592 11.72 -17.05 -40.37
N MET A 593 12.47 -16.91 -41.47
CA MET A 593 13.75 -17.58 -41.68
C MET A 593 14.85 -16.52 -41.73
N ARG A 594 15.86 -16.64 -40.86
CA ARG A 594 17.04 -15.78 -40.96
C ARG A 594 17.92 -16.24 -42.13
N PRO A 595 18.25 -15.38 -43.11
CA PRO A 595 19.20 -15.74 -44.17
C PRO A 595 20.60 -15.91 -43.57
N GLU A 596 21.23 -17.07 -43.73
CA GLU A 596 22.50 -17.38 -43.06
C GLU A 596 23.75 -16.95 -43.84
N VAL A 597 24.79 -16.57 -43.08
CA VAL A 597 26.20 -16.66 -43.45
C VAL A 597 26.67 -18.08 -43.07
N GLY A 598 26.67 -19.03 -44.03
CA GLY A 598 27.01 -20.44 -43.76
C GLY A 598 26.18 -21.46 -44.55
N GLY A 599 25.01 -21.04 -45.07
CA GLY A 599 24.21 -21.80 -46.02
C GLY A 599 23.01 -22.57 -45.46
N VAL A 600 22.71 -22.48 -44.15
CA VAL A 600 21.57 -23.15 -43.52
C VAL A 600 20.59 -22.12 -42.96
N ALA A 601 19.41 -21.97 -43.55
CA ALA A 601 18.41 -21.05 -43.02
C ALA A 601 17.94 -21.51 -41.61
N ILE A 602 17.99 -20.63 -40.62
CA ILE A 602 17.54 -20.90 -39.25
C ILE A 602 16.13 -20.31 -39.07
N GLN A 603 15.21 -21.11 -38.50
CA GLN A 603 13.88 -20.65 -38.15
C GLN A 603 13.93 -19.72 -36.93
N GLY A 604 13.17 -18.64 -36.99
CA GLY A 604 13.06 -17.66 -35.93
C GLY A 604 11.73 -16.91 -35.98
N PHE A 605 11.69 -15.76 -35.34
CA PHE A 605 10.53 -14.89 -35.29
C PHE A 605 10.87 -13.48 -35.74
N ARG A 606 9.92 -12.83 -36.42
CA ARG A 606 9.91 -11.39 -36.66
C ARG A 606 8.85 -10.76 -35.76
N LEU A 607 9.27 -9.80 -34.96
CA LEU A 607 8.44 -9.06 -34.01
C LEU A 607 8.23 -7.64 -34.55
N GLU A 608 7.00 -7.27 -34.86
CA GLU A 608 6.66 -5.90 -35.27
C GLU A 608 6.41 -5.03 -34.04
N VAL A 609 7.00 -3.84 -34.02
CA VAL A 609 6.99 -2.94 -32.86
C VAL A 609 6.31 -1.61 -33.18
N GLU A 610 5.25 -1.29 -32.42
CA GLU A 610 4.61 0.03 -32.45
C GLU A 610 5.35 1.04 -31.56
N ASN A 611 5.01 2.33 -31.69
CA ASN A 611 5.67 3.45 -30.99
C ASN A 611 7.20 3.54 -31.22
N ALA A 612 7.66 3.01 -32.36
CA ALA A 612 9.07 2.99 -32.78
C ALA A 612 9.33 3.91 -33.99
N MET A 613 8.59 5.02 -34.15
CA MET A 613 8.68 5.86 -35.35
C MET A 613 10.08 6.47 -35.60
N GLY A 614 10.83 6.79 -34.54
CA GLY A 614 12.23 7.21 -34.64
C GLY A 614 13.25 6.06 -34.69
N GLY A 615 12.78 4.81 -34.79
CA GLY A 615 13.59 3.59 -34.76
C GLY A 615 13.75 2.99 -33.36
N LEU A 616 14.14 1.71 -33.34
CA LEU A 616 14.60 1.00 -32.16
C LEU A 616 16.11 1.14 -31.98
N GLN A 617 16.55 1.13 -30.73
CA GLN A 617 17.97 1.19 -30.34
C GLN A 617 18.21 0.42 -29.05
N THR A 618 19.47 0.14 -28.74
CA THR A 618 19.85 -0.44 -27.44
C THR A 618 20.27 0.66 -26.47
N ARG A 619 19.86 0.55 -25.20
CA ARG A 619 20.15 1.55 -24.16
C ARG A 619 21.64 1.72 -23.84
N ASP A 620 22.43 0.70 -24.16
CA ASP A 620 23.86 0.57 -23.84
C ASP A 620 24.77 0.61 -25.08
N GLY A 621 24.20 0.62 -26.29
CA GLY A 621 24.95 0.55 -27.55
C GLY A 621 25.49 -0.84 -27.88
N GLU A 622 25.16 -1.86 -27.08
CA GLU A 622 25.54 -3.25 -27.31
C GLU A 622 24.57 -3.94 -28.27
N SER A 623 24.83 -5.21 -28.61
CA SER A 623 23.93 -6.04 -29.41
C SER A 623 22.56 -6.21 -28.73
N VAL A 624 21.50 -6.40 -29.54
CA VAL A 624 20.15 -6.64 -29.05
C VAL A 624 20.12 -7.89 -28.16
N ASP A 625 19.59 -7.74 -26.95
CA ASP A 625 19.58 -8.81 -25.94
C ASP A 625 18.24 -8.84 -25.14
N GLY A 626 18.07 -9.86 -24.30
CA GLY A 626 16.92 -10.03 -23.42
C GLY A 626 15.78 -10.87 -24.01
N PHE A 627 16.02 -11.52 -25.16
CA PHE A 627 15.07 -12.41 -25.82
C PHE A 627 15.31 -13.88 -25.49
N ALA A 628 14.22 -14.64 -25.37
CA ALA A 628 14.25 -16.09 -25.18
C ALA A 628 13.23 -16.77 -26.10
N VAL A 629 13.53 -17.99 -26.54
CA VAL A 629 12.63 -18.84 -27.33
C VAL A 629 12.31 -20.13 -26.61
N GLN A 630 11.10 -20.64 -26.83
CA GLN A 630 10.63 -21.92 -26.31
C GLN A 630 10.60 -22.95 -27.44
N GLY A 631 11.23 -24.11 -27.25
CA GLY A 631 11.07 -25.24 -28.17
C GLY A 631 9.77 -26.04 -27.91
N PRO A 632 9.46 -27.08 -28.71
CA PRO A 632 8.24 -27.87 -28.56
C PRO A 632 8.16 -28.64 -27.23
N SER A 633 9.30 -28.86 -26.57
CA SER A 633 9.41 -29.46 -25.24
C SER A 633 8.90 -28.55 -24.11
N GLY A 634 8.64 -27.28 -24.40
CA GLY A 634 8.24 -26.28 -23.40
C GLY A 634 9.41 -25.65 -22.63
N LYS A 635 10.67 -26.03 -22.92
CA LYS A 635 11.85 -25.43 -22.28
C LYS A 635 12.21 -24.09 -22.95
N TRP A 636 12.51 -23.08 -22.13
CA TRP A 636 12.98 -21.77 -22.56
C TRP A 636 14.51 -21.72 -22.65
N HIS A 637 14.99 -21.08 -23.71
CA HIS A 637 16.42 -20.86 -23.98
C HIS A 637 16.63 -19.40 -24.37
N TRP A 638 17.73 -18.80 -23.94
CA TRP A 638 18.13 -17.50 -24.45
C TRP A 638 18.31 -17.56 -25.98
N ALA A 639 17.95 -16.46 -26.63
CA ALA A 639 17.94 -16.31 -28.07
C ALA A 639 18.87 -15.17 -28.49
N GLU A 640 19.33 -15.24 -29.73
CA GLU A 640 19.99 -14.13 -30.40
C GLU A 640 18.92 -13.24 -31.04
N ALA A 641 19.22 -11.95 -31.17
CA ALA A 641 18.32 -11.00 -31.79
C ALA A 641 19.07 -9.88 -32.53
N GLU A 642 18.40 -9.27 -33.51
CA GLU A 642 18.87 -8.08 -34.21
C GLU A 642 17.67 -7.22 -34.65
N PHE A 643 17.90 -5.92 -34.87
CA PHE A 643 16.86 -5.07 -35.47
C PHE A 643 16.68 -5.45 -36.94
N GLY A 644 15.44 -5.49 -37.41
CA GLY A 644 15.18 -5.64 -38.84
C GLY A 644 15.52 -4.37 -39.61
N ASP A 645 15.71 -4.50 -40.92
CA ASP A 645 16.10 -3.42 -41.84
C ASP A 645 15.14 -2.22 -41.87
N ASP A 646 13.91 -2.40 -41.39
CA ASP A 646 12.90 -1.34 -41.30
C ASP A 646 13.04 -0.46 -40.04
N GLY A 647 13.98 -0.80 -39.15
CA GLY A 647 14.23 -0.13 -37.87
C GLY A 647 13.09 -0.23 -36.85
N ARG A 648 12.04 -1.02 -37.14
CA ARG A 648 10.81 -1.13 -36.32
C ARG A 648 10.40 -2.57 -36.04
N SER A 649 11.27 -3.50 -36.37
CA SER A 649 11.08 -4.91 -36.08
C SER A 649 12.30 -5.48 -35.36
N VAL A 650 12.10 -6.59 -34.64
CA VAL A 650 13.18 -7.38 -34.06
C VAL A 650 13.11 -8.79 -34.63
N ILE A 651 14.23 -9.29 -35.15
CA ILE A 651 14.39 -10.68 -35.58
C ILE A 651 15.02 -11.46 -34.44
N VAL A 652 14.43 -12.61 -34.07
CA VAL A 652 14.86 -13.43 -32.93
C VAL A 652 15.05 -14.88 -33.39
N TRP A 653 16.19 -15.51 -33.07
CA TRP A 653 16.48 -16.90 -33.44
C TRP A 653 17.34 -17.61 -32.39
N SER A 654 17.52 -18.93 -32.52
CA SER A 654 18.47 -19.68 -31.69
C SER A 654 19.13 -20.79 -32.50
N GLY A 655 20.46 -20.83 -32.52
CA GLY A 655 21.21 -21.95 -33.11
C GLY A 655 21.03 -23.28 -32.37
N THR A 656 20.42 -23.28 -31.16
CA THR A 656 20.23 -24.47 -30.33
C THR A 656 18.77 -24.94 -30.23
N VAL A 657 17.82 -24.14 -30.72
CA VAL A 657 16.39 -24.46 -30.73
C VAL A 657 15.89 -24.36 -32.18
N PRO A 658 15.93 -25.47 -32.95
CA PRO A 658 15.64 -25.44 -34.39
C PRO A 658 14.16 -25.16 -34.72
N ASP A 659 13.23 -25.58 -33.86
CA ASP A 659 11.78 -25.45 -34.08
C ASP A 659 11.12 -24.61 -32.97
N PRO A 660 11.43 -23.31 -32.84
CA PRO A 660 10.88 -22.50 -31.76
C PRO A 660 9.35 -22.31 -31.95
N VAL A 661 8.58 -22.37 -30.86
CA VAL A 661 7.10 -22.25 -30.85
C VAL A 661 6.60 -21.02 -30.09
N ALA A 662 7.45 -20.37 -29.30
CA ALA A 662 7.12 -19.16 -28.57
C ALA A 662 8.37 -18.30 -28.34
N VAL A 663 8.15 -17.02 -28.07
CA VAL A 663 9.18 -16.03 -27.77
C VAL A 663 8.80 -15.24 -26.52
N ALA A 664 9.80 -14.79 -25.78
CA ALA A 664 9.65 -13.90 -24.65
C ALA A 664 10.74 -12.80 -24.66
N TYR A 665 10.38 -11.60 -24.23
CA TYR A 665 11.28 -10.48 -24.02
C TYR A 665 11.08 -9.90 -22.61
N ALA A 666 12.17 -9.62 -21.90
CA ALA A 666 12.17 -9.04 -20.55
C ALA A 666 11.30 -9.80 -19.51
N TRP A 667 11.11 -11.11 -19.70
CA TRP A 667 10.20 -11.95 -18.92
C TRP A 667 10.85 -12.53 -17.64
N GLN A 668 11.53 -11.68 -16.88
CA GLN A 668 12.14 -12.03 -15.58
C GLN A 668 11.69 -11.01 -14.53
N ASN A 669 11.83 -11.33 -13.24
CA ASN A 669 11.52 -10.38 -12.17
C ASN A 669 12.42 -9.13 -12.26
N ASN A 670 13.69 -9.34 -12.62
CA ASN A 670 14.69 -8.31 -12.92
C ASN A 670 15.37 -8.65 -14.27
N PRO A 671 14.86 -8.10 -15.39
CA PRO A 671 15.32 -8.43 -16.73
C PRO A 671 16.59 -7.64 -17.11
N GLU A 672 17.72 -7.91 -16.44
CA GLU A 672 18.98 -7.16 -16.65
C GLU A 672 19.47 -7.15 -18.10
N ARG A 673 19.24 -8.25 -18.84
CA ARG A 673 19.61 -8.40 -20.26
C ARG A 673 18.73 -7.58 -21.22
N ALA A 674 17.54 -7.13 -20.79
CA ALA A 674 16.65 -6.38 -21.66
C ALA A 674 17.22 -4.98 -21.91
N ASN A 675 17.64 -4.72 -23.15
CA ASN A 675 18.28 -3.46 -23.52
C ASN A 675 17.57 -2.70 -24.66
N VAL A 676 16.49 -3.23 -25.22
CA VAL A 676 15.77 -2.58 -26.33
C VAL A 676 14.96 -1.39 -25.83
N THR A 677 15.14 -0.27 -26.51
CA THR A 677 14.44 1.00 -26.29
C THR A 677 13.98 1.58 -27.63
N GLY A 678 13.06 2.54 -27.56
CA GLY A 678 12.78 3.42 -28.69
C GLY A 678 13.82 4.54 -28.78
N SER A 679 13.81 5.29 -29.88
CA SER A 679 14.61 6.52 -30.05
C SER A 679 14.50 7.54 -28.90
N THR A 680 13.41 7.53 -28.13
CA THR A 680 13.20 8.38 -26.94
C THR A 680 13.88 7.87 -25.67
N GLY A 681 14.50 6.69 -25.73
CA GLY A 681 15.10 6.01 -24.59
C GLY A 681 14.11 5.26 -23.71
N LEU A 682 12.81 5.26 -24.02
CA LEU A 682 11.83 4.46 -23.28
C LEU A 682 12.01 2.96 -23.55
N PRO A 683 11.98 2.11 -22.52
CA PRO A 683 12.17 0.66 -22.67
C PRO A 683 11.01 0.03 -23.44
N LEU A 684 11.34 -0.96 -24.28
CA LEU A 684 10.38 -1.87 -24.89
C LEU A 684 9.59 -2.59 -23.80
N ASP A 685 8.25 -2.59 -23.92
CA ASP A 685 7.40 -3.37 -23.02
C ASP A 685 7.74 -4.86 -23.12
N GLN A 686 7.60 -5.56 -21.99
CA GLN A 686 7.80 -7.00 -21.97
C GLN A 686 6.78 -7.71 -22.89
N TYR A 687 7.17 -8.88 -23.37
CA TYR A 687 6.33 -9.65 -24.29
C TYR A 687 6.51 -11.15 -24.04
N ARG A 688 5.42 -11.91 -24.19
CA ARG A 688 5.46 -13.37 -24.32
C ARG A 688 4.32 -13.79 -25.24
N GLY A 689 4.65 -14.51 -26.30
CA GLY A 689 3.68 -14.91 -27.31
C GLY A 689 4.05 -16.21 -28.00
N ARG A 690 3.03 -16.92 -28.49
CA ARG A 690 3.19 -17.91 -29.55
C ARG A 690 3.08 -17.18 -30.89
N CYS A 691 3.87 -17.62 -31.86
CA CYS A 691 3.94 -16.98 -33.16
C CYS A 691 3.53 -17.97 -34.22
N ASP A 692 2.60 -17.54 -35.06
CA ASP A 692 2.04 -18.35 -36.15
C ASP A 692 2.69 -18.01 -37.49
#